data_AF-A0A7R8ZNH2-F1
#
_entry.id   AF-A0A7R8ZNH2-F1
#
_cell.length_a   1.000
_cell.length_b   1.000
_cell.length_c   1.000
_cell.angle_alpha   90.00
_cell.angle_beta   90.00
_cell.angle_gamma   90.00
#
_symmetry.space_group_name_H-M   'P 1'
#
loop_
_entity.id
_entity.type
_entity.pdbx_description
1 polymer ?
#
loop_
_entity_poly.entity_id
_entity_poly.type
_entity_poly.pdbx_seq_one_letter_code
_entity_poly.pdbx_strand_id
1 'polypeptide(L)'
;MSRFFGPASDSESESVSSVEDVPQRAPALLAPFVPSDDEEETKRVVRSAKEKRYEELSNIIRQIKNQRKIKDFSNMLSSFDELVRAHTKALPVIRKEDNGVSPRFFIRCLAEMTDLINETWDDKEAKKNMSKNSSKCLATLRQKLRKYCRDNFEDEIAKFRENPDLDDDEAEGEGKAEEVAEESGSDTEIVSRPSAQQVSKQSRLASVGEGAVGEDDDEEGSDDSIDWDEDSDEDSSSSDNETQYQTARERFLKKAPTDKEELKEKQREKERRQREKEQQRLTKKKDAEDKGEGWTMISKGGGGGEKPKMFEKEADVTHSAVMKKLFEIIAARGKKGTDRKGQIELLHELRLISVKHNLGPAVAAKIDFAIISALFDYNPAVSAAMKPEYWVKVVEKIESLLDLLTENKNDLIATENLMEDSEVVERTDPSKPYKIRGCILTCVERMDDEFTRILKECDAHSTEYVSRLRDEALVCRIIDKLQKYLEEQRDSLPGDICRLYIRKVDHLYFKFDINVFKQREDPDVNDKETSIDLMDRLCKYIYVNDKTDRIKSRAILSHIYHRALHDYWYEARDLMLMSHLQDNIQHGEPNTQILYNRTMVQLGLCAFRHGNIREAHDALCDIQSGGRAKELLAQGPTMQRQQERTAEEEKLEKQRRMPFHKHINLELLECVYLVSAMLMEIPYMAAHEFNPRRRLISKSFHHQLKFSERQALVGPPEIMREHVVAASKAMRSGEWRKCFDFIVNEKMNAKVWDLFLRADQVRAMLKRKIQEESLRTYLFTYSHVYATMSLVNLSQMFDLEVTTVHAIVSKMIINEELMASLDEPTQSIVLHRTEPSRLQSQALQLADKIATLVESNDRIFEAKTGAHFDRHPQFWMRGDRFQRVPQSSPSSTAPSPSGSDKIKWTYRIGSTSIKGPSSSIASDGGLSPSVDYDLIVLGGGSGGLSCAKEASDLGANVCLLDFVEPSPRGTKWGLGGTCVNVGCIPKKLMHAAALLGDSLEDARHYGWNVPEGITHDWGKLVQAITMHIRSLTWGYRVQLKTNAVTYMNAIGTFVDSKTIKATDAKGKEKVISANNIVVAVGGRPIYPDDIPGARDIAISSDDIFTLREPPGRTLVIGASYVALECAGFLQGLGYPTSLLIRSIPLRGFDRQMANLVLQDLSSRGTEVIKGVPVSMKRNGSGKAEVTIQLKDGTESVCTYDTVMLATGRRSVAGALGLKEAGVELDEDSGKVRSQGLN
;
A
#
# COMPACT_ATOMS: atom_id res chain seq x y z
N MET A 1 56.26 -6.52 40.93
CA MET A 1 55.18 -7.26 41.62
C MET A 1 54.27 -7.82 40.50
N SER A 2 54.39 -9.08 40.05
CA SER A 2 54.09 -10.39 40.70
C SER A 2 52.60 -10.62 40.94
N ARG A 3 51.93 -11.73 40.55
CA ARG A 3 52.20 -12.94 39.71
C ARG A 3 50.81 -13.36 39.14
N PHE A 4 50.61 -13.88 37.92
CA PHE A 4 51.03 -15.16 37.31
C PHE A 4 50.39 -16.43 37.93
N PHE A 5 49.89 -17.32 37.06
CA PHE A 5 49.26 -18.65 37.28
C PHE A 5 47.75 -18.74 37.67
N GLY A 6 46.97 -19.41 36.81
CA GLY A 6 46.15 -20.59 37.22
C GLY A 6 46.99 -21.88 37.06
N PRO A 7 46.49 -23.11 37.25
CA PRO A 7 45.16 -23.59 36.80
C PRO A 7 44.46 -24.55 37.81
N ALA A 8 43.33 -25.15 37.42
CA ALA A 8 43.02 -26.60 37.57
C ALA A 8 41.53 -26.88 37.26
N SER A 9 41.25 -28.08 36.76
CA SER A 9 39.92 -28.66 36.58
C SER A 9 39.44 -29.29 37.88
N ASP A 10 38.13 -29.31 38.13
CA ASP A 10 37.46 -30.55 38.52
C ASP A 10 36.01 -30.60 38.03
N SER A 11 35.47 -31.81 37.89
CA SER A 11 34.11 -32.05 37.40
C SER A 11 33.20 -32.50 38.54
N GLU A 12 32.12 -31.77 38.81
CA GLU A 12 30.95 -32.34 39.50
C GLU A 12 29.67 -32.05 38.71
N SER A 13 28.81 -33.05 38.65
CA SER A 13 27.55 -33.04 37.91
C SER A 13 26.38 -32.98 38.90
N GLU A 14 25.69 -31.84 38.97
CA GLU A 14 24.42 -31.75 39.68
C GLU A 14 23.26 -31.42 38.73
N SER A 15 22.33 -32.36 38.63
CA SER A 15 21.01 -32.15 38.04
C SER A 15 20.08 -31.55 39.09
N VAL A 16 19.68 -30.28 38.92
CA VAL A 16 18.70 -29.64 39.81
C VAL A 16 17.65 -28.89 39.00
N SER A 17 16.38 -29.04 39.37
CA SER A 17 15.24 -28.43 38.69
C SER A 17 15.03 -26.97 39.11
N SER A 18 15.12 -26.04 38.16
CA SER A 18 14.64 -24.67 38.33
C SER A 18 13.14 -24.57 38.05
N VAL A 19 12.34 -24.56 39.13
CA VAL A 19 11.02 -23.93 39.09
C VAL A 19 11.27 -22.44 39.29
N GLU A 20 11.00 -21.62 38.27
CA GLU A 20 11.01 -20.16 38.38
C GLU A 20 9.58 -19.60 38.36
N ASP A 21 9.32 -18.62 39.22
CA ASP A 21 8.00 -18.06 39.45
C ASP A 21 7.47 -17.26 38.25
N VAL A 22 6.14 -17.33 38.04
CA VAL A 22 5.43 -16.48 37.08
C VAL A 22 4.94 -15.20 37.79
N PRO A 23 5.56 -14.02 37.56
CA PRO A 23 5.09 -12.78 38.15
C PRO A 23 3.81 -12.30 37.45
N GLN A 24 2.65 -12.53 38.07
CA GLN A 24 1.37 -11.98 37.61
C GLN A 24 1.42 -10.44 37.60
N ARG A 25 1.29 -9.83 36.41
CA ARG A 25 1.16 -8.38 36.24
C ARG A 25 -0.29 -8.03 35.89
N ALA A 26 -0.87 -7.10 36.65
CA ALA A 26 -2.25 -6.67 36.47
C ALA A 26 -2.47 -5.91 35.15
N PRO A 27 -3.67 -5.97 34.54
CA PRO A 27 -3.98 -5.26 33.30
C PRO A 27 -4.04 -3.73 33.54
N ALA A 28 -3.10 -3.01 32.93
CA ALA A 28 -3.16 -1.54 32.85
C ALA A 28 -4.05 -1.11 31.67
N LEU A 29 -4.80 -0.03 31.85
CA LEU A 29 -5.71 0.50 30.83
C LEU A 29 -4.93 1.17 29.68
N LEU A 30 -5.32 0.85 28.45
CA LEU A 30 -4.79 1.47 27.24
C LEU A 30 -5.20 2.96 27.17
N ALA A 31 -4.20 3.84 27.08
CA ALA A 31 -4.35 5.18 26.54
C ALA A 31 -3.58 5.25 25.21
N PRO A 32 -4.13 5.86 24.15
CA PRO A 32 -3.41 6.00 22.89
C PRO A 32 -2.26 6.99 23.08
N PHE A 33 -1.03 6.49 22.95
CA PHE A 33 0.18 7.28 22.93
C PHE A 33 0.66 7.36 21.47
N VAL A 34 0.85 8.56 20.95
CA VAL A 34 1.29 8.79 19.57
C VAL A 34 2.82 8.84 19.57
N PRO A 35 3.53 7.94 18.86
CA PRO A 35 4.95 8.11 18.57
C PRO A 35 5.15 9.32 17.66
N SER A 36 6.28 10.01 17.82
CA SER A 36 6.76 11.01 16.86
C SER A 36 7.87 10.37 16.04
N ASP A 37 8.15 10.98 14.89
CA ASP A 37 9.06 10.55 13.82
C ASP A 37 10.52 10.16 14.16
N ASP A 38 11.23 9.67 13.13
CA ASP A 38 12.20 8.57 13.19
C ASP A 38 13.68 8.93 13.52
N GLU A 39 14.12 10.18 13.36
CA GLU A 39 15.53 10.62 13.47
C GLU A 39 16.55 9.78 12.64
N GLU A 40 16.45 9.83 11.30
CA GLU A 40 17.56 9.44 10.42
C GLU A 40 18.85 10.22 10.80
N GLU A 41 20.02 9.56 10.70
CA GLU A 41 21.33 10.21 10.94
C GLU A 41 21.73 11.15 9.78
N THR A 42 20.99 12.25 9.64
CA THR A 42 21.42 13.43 8.88
C THR A 42 22.83 13.84 9.30
N LYS A 43 23.65 14.26 8.34
CA LYS A 43 25.06 14.58 8.60
C LYS A 43 25.16 15.65 9.68
N ARG A 44 25.81 15.34 10.81
CA ARG A 44 26.08 16.31 11.88
C ARG A 44 26.99 17.46 11.41
N VAL A 45 26.38 18.49 10.82
CA VAL A 45 27.04 19.75 10.48
C VAL A 45 27.45 20.45 11.77
N VAL A 46 28.71 20.88 11.85
CA VAL A 46 29.21 21.65 13.00
C VAL A 46 28.77 23.12 12.86
N ARG A 47 27.45 23.36 12.89
CA ARG A 47 26.84 24.70 12.89
C ARG A 47 27.41 25.56 14.04
N SER A 48 27.56 26.85 13.79
CA SER A 48 28.17 27.81 14.71
C SER A 48 27.32 28.08 15.96
N ALA A 49 27.90 28.74 16.97
CA ALA A 49 27.18 29.09 18.20
C ALA A 49 26.11 30.17 18.00
N LYS A 50 26.30 31.07 17.02
CA LYS A 50 25.33 32.10 16.60
C LYS A 50 24.13 31.46 15.93
N GLU A 51 24.40 30.74 14.85
CA GLU A 51 23.45 29.99 14.00
C GLU A 51 22.53 29.09 14.84
N LYS A 52 23.07 28.23 15.70
CA LYS A 52 22.28 27.36 16.60
C LYS A 52 21.35 28.11 17.54
N ARG A 53 21.67 29.34 17.95
CA ARG A 53 20.81 30.17 18.83
C ARG A 53 19.79 30.97 18.04
N TYR A 54 20.13 31.43 16.84
CA TYR A 54 19.18 32.12 15.96
C TYR A 54 18.18 31.11 15.36
N GLU A 55 18.58 29.87 15.14
CA GLU A 55 17.72 28.72 14.82
C GLU A 55 16.77 28.34 15.99
N GLU A 56 17.28 28.21 17.22
CA GLU A 56 16.47 28.00 18.43
C GLU A 56 15.38 29.10 18.58
N LEU A 57 15.72 30.36 18.30
CA LEU A 57 14.77 31.47 18.29
C LEU A 57 13.79 31.42 17.11
N SER A 58 14.28 31.17 15.89
CA SER A 58 13.48 31.13 14.67
C SER A 58 12.40 30.05 14.72
N ASN A 59 12.74 28.86 15.23
CA ASN A 59 11.81 27.74 15.32
C ASN A 59 10.70 27.99 16.36
N ILE A 60 11.01 28.62 17.50
CA ILE A 60 10.00 29.08 18.46
C ILE A 60 9.09 30.17 17.84
N ILE A 61 9.65 31.10 17.06
CA ILE A 61 8.88 32.11 16.33
C ILE A 61 7.97 31.47 15.27
N ARG A 62 8.43 30.41 14.59
CA ARG A 62 7.63 29.60 13.64
C ARG A 62 6.42 28.96 14.34
N GLN A 63 6.63 28.37 15.52
CA GLN A 63 5.57 27.81 16.36
C GLN A 63 4.57 28.89 16.83
N ILE A 64 5.05 30.04 17.31
CA ILE A 64 4.20 31.18 17.72
C ILE A 64 3.35 31.69 16.55
N LYS A 65 3.90 31.77 15.33
CA LYS A 65 3.14 32.15 14.13
C LYS A 65 2.02 31.15 13.80
N ASN A 66 2.22 29.85 14.02
CA ASN A 66 1.16 28.85 13.85
C ASN A 66 0.11 28.89 14.96
N GLN A 67 0.52 29.01 16.23
CA GLN A 67 -0.39 29.22 17.37
C GLN A 67 -1.24 30.50 17.19
N ARG A 68 -0.68 31.54 16.56
CA ARG A 68 -1.40 32.78 16.20
C ARG A 68 -2.49 32.53 15.16
N LYS A 69 -2.21 31.78 14.08
CA LYS A 69 -3.23 31.42 13.07
C LYS A 69 -4.42 30.69 13.71
N ILE A 70 -4.15 29.84 14.70
CA ILE A 70 -5.15 29.02 15.42
C ILE A 70 -5.85 29.81 16.56
N LYS A 71 -5.32 30.98 16.94
CA LYS A 71 -5.74 31.82 18.08
C LYS A 71 -5.73 31.08 19.43
N ASP A 72 -4.76 30.19 19.65
CA ASP A 72 -4.59 29.50 20.93
C ASP A 72 -3.68 30.27 21.91
N PHE A 73 -4.33 31.08 22.76
CA PHE A 73 -3.68 31.85 23.82
C PHE A 73 -3.12 31.01 24.98
N SER A 74 -3.39 29.70 25.06
CA SER A 74 -2.81 28.83 26.08
C SER A 74 -1.38 28.46 25.69
N ASN A 75 -1.19 27.90 24.51
CA ASN A 75 0.13 27.49 24.01
C ASN A 75 1.00 28.69 23.61
N MET A 76 0.39 29.79 23.15
CA MET A 76 1.11 31.06 22.93
C MET A 76 1.71 31.65 24.22
N LEU A 77 1.15 31.33 25.40
CA LEU A 77 1.71 31.77 26.69
C LEU A 77 2.93 30.94 27.11
N SER A 78 2.94 29.62 26.88
CA SER A 78 4.12 28.78 27.13
C SER A 78 5.25 29.09 26.15
N SER A 79 4.96 29.18 24.84
CA SER A 79 5.97 29.49 23.84
C SER A 79 6.53 30.92 23.95
N PHE A 80 5.78 31.86 24.53
CA PHE A 80 6.34 33.16 24.94
C PHE A 80 7.32 33.04 26.12
N ASP A 81 6.99 32.27 27.17
CA ASP A 81 7.91 32.03 28.28
C ASP A 81 9.18 31.26 27.83
N GLU A 82 9.07 30.40 26.81
CA GLU A 82 10.18 29.70 26.17
C GLU A 82 11.02 30.64 25.30
N LEU A 83 10.39 31.51 24.50
CA LEU A 83 11.08 32.54 23.71
C LEU A 83 11.95 33.46 24.59
N VAL A 84 11.44 33.87 25.76
CA VAL A 84 12.20 34.67 26.74
C VAL A 84 13.39 33.89 27.33
N ARG A 85 13.27 32.56 27.50
CA ARG A 85 14.39 31.70 27.93
C ARG A 85 15.43 31.53 26.81
N ALA A 86 15.00 31.30 25.57
CA ALA A 86 15.90 31.20 24.42
C ALA A 86 16.66 32.52 24.20
N HIS A 87 15.97 33.66 24.27
CA HIS A 87 16.58 34.98 24.16
C HIS A 87 17.61 35.24 25.27
N THR A 88 17.30 34.90 26.53
CA THR A 88 18.26 35.08 27.63
C THR A 88 19.48 34.14 27.54
N LYS A 89 19.38 32.97 26.88
CA LYS A 89 20.55 32.15 26.47
C LYS A 89 21.35 32.76 25.31
N ALA A 90 20.72 33.54 24.43
CA ALA A 90 21.34 34.12 23.24
C ALA A 90 22.07 35.45 23.53
N LEU A 91 21.62 36.22 24.54
CA LEU A 91 22.23 37.50 24.96
C LEU A 91 23.79 37.48 25.07
N PRO A 92 24.46 36.43 25.58
CA PRO A 92 25.93 36.40 25.67
C PRO A 92 26.65 36.21 24.31
N VAL A 93 25.93 35.84 23.25
CA VAL A 93 26.44 35.75 21.86
C VAL A 93 26.16 37.06 21.13
N ILE A 94 24.92 37.55 21.20
CA ILE A 94 24.48 38.85 20.63
C ILE A 94 25.37 40.00 21.12
N ARG A 95 25.74 40.01 22.41
CA ARG A 95 26.65 41.00 23.01
C ARG A 95 28.14 40.85 22.64
N LYS A 96 28.55 39.76 21.99
CA LYS A 96 29.93 39.51 21.58
C LYS A 96 30.18 39.77 20.11
N GLU A 97 29.16 39.54 19.28
CA GLU A 97 29.28 39.54 17.81
C GLU A 97 28.57 40.76 17.21
N ASP A 98 27.34 41.06 17.64
CA ASP A 98 26.45 42.05 16.99
C ASP A 98 26.30 43.35 17.82
N ASN A 99 27.34 43.72 18.58
CA ASN A 99 27.39 44.88 19.50
C ASN A 99 26.21 45.02 20.50
N GLY A 100 25.41 43.96 20.69
CA GLY A 100 24.24 43.98 21.56
C GLY A 100 22.92 44.42 20.90
N VAL A 101 22.89 44.65 19.57
CA VAL A 101 21.65 44.90 18.82
C VAL A 101 20.86 43.59 18.72
N SER A 102 19.56 43.61 19.04
CA SER A 102 18.74 42.40 18.97
C SER A 102 18.22 42.14 17.55
N PRO A 103 18.19 40.87 17.05
CA PRO A 103 17.82 40.59 15.67
C PRO A 103 16.42 41.09 15.26
N ARG A 104 16.34 41.73 14.08
CA ARG A 104 15.14 42.40 13.59
C ARG A 104 13.91 41.48 13.50
N PHE A 105 14.11 40.21 13.16
CA PHE A 105 13.05 39.19 13.11
C PHE A 105 12.41 38.90 14.48
N PHE A 106 13.14 39.07 15.59
CA PHE A 106 12.64 38.89 16.96
C PHE A 106 11.76 40.08 17.37
N ILE A 107 12.21 41.30 17.08
CA ILE A 107 11.45 42.54 17.30
C ILE A 107 10.13 42.51 16.51
N ARG A 108 10.18 42.09 15.24
CA ARG A 108 8.98 41.84 14.40
C ARG A 108 7.99 40.88 15.07
N CYS A 109 8.45 39.78 15.67
CA CYS A 109 7.57 38.85 16.37
C CYS A 109 6.89 39.49 17.60
N LEU A 110 7.63 40.26 18.41
CA LEU A 110 7.06 40.95 19.57
C LEU A 110 6.01 42.01 19.18
N ALA A 111 6.22 42.72 18.08
CA ALA A 111 5.24 43.64 17.51
C ALA A 111 3.98 42.90 17.01
N GLU A 112 4.14 41.89 16.14
CA GLU A 112 3.05 41.07 15.59
C GLU A 112 2.20 40.40 16.71
N MET A 113 2.82 39.98 17.82
CA MET A 113 2.11 39.47 18.99
C MET A 113 1.35 40.56 19.75
N THR A 114 1.99 41.71 19.96
CA THR A 114 1.42 42.84 20.73
C THR A 114 0.14 43.35 20.09
N ASP A 115 0.14 43.51 18.77
CA ASP A 115 -0.98 44.10 18.06
C ASP A 115 -2.18 43.15 17.97
N LEU A 116 -1.97 41.85 17.71
CA LEU A 116 -3.04 40.85 17.79
C LEU A 116 -3.62 40.72 19.22
N ILE A 117 -2.80 40.85 20.27
CA ILE A 117 -3.28 40.82 21.67
C ILE A 117 -4.03 42.11 22.06
N ASN A 118 -3.82 43.22 21.35
CA ASN A 118 -4.61 44.43 21.52
C ASN A 118 -5.95 44.31 20.79
N GLU A 119 -5.93 43.97 19.50
CA GLU A 119 -7.12 43.70 18.67
C GLU A 119 -8.07 42.71 19.38
N THR A 120 -7.56 41.53 19.76
CA THR A 120 -8.38 40.49 20.42
C THR A 120 -8.75 40.77 21.89
N TRP A 121 -8.23 41.85 22.48
CA TRP A 121 -8.70 42.35 23.78
C TRP A 121 -9.86 43.33 23.64
N ASP A 122 -9.79 44.20 22.63
CA ASP A 122 -10.79 45.25 22.40
C ASP A 122 -12.08 44.67 21.76
N ASP A 123 -11.95 43.52 21.07
CA ASP A 123 -13.04 42.61 20.69
C ASP A 123 -13.79 42.00 21.90
N LYS A 124 -14.73 42.78 22.46
CA LYS A 124 -15.60 42.38 23.58
C LYS A 124 -16.47 41.15 23.30
N GLU A 125 -16.69 40.79 22.04
CA GLU A 125 -17.47 39.60 21.66
C GLU A 125 -16.61 38.34 21.56
N ALA A 126 -15.43 38.42 20.92
CA ALA A 126 -14.47 37.30 20.88
C ALA A 126 -14.12 36.83 22.31
N LYS A 127 -13.92 37.78 23.22
CA LYS A 127 -13.63 37.51 24.64
C LYS A 127 -14.73 36.77 25.40
N LYS A 128 -16.00 36.83 24.95
CA LYS A 128 -17.12 36.04 25.51
C LYS A 128 -17.18 34.62 24.94
N ASN A 129 -16.75 34.45 23.69
CA ASN A 129 -16.82 33.17 22.97
C ASN A 129 -15.62 32.25 23.28
N MET A 130 -14.54 32.79 23.85
CA MET A 130 -13.38 32.01 24.29
C MET A 130 -13.64 31.13 25.51
N SER A 131 -12.90 30.02 25.61
CA SER A 131 -12.81 29.21 26.83
C SER A 131 -12.31 30.03 28.03
N LYS A 132 -12.82 29.71 29.22
CA LYS A 132 -12.41 30.32 30.50
C LYS A 132 -10.91 30.20 30.77
N ASN A 133 -10.22 29.19 30.21
CA ASN A 133 -8.77 29.08 30.32
C ASN A 133 -8.08 30.10 29.40
N SER A 134 -8.39 30.06 28.10
CA SER A 134 -7.86 30.98 27.08
C SER A 134 -8.10 32.46 27.45
N SER A 135 -9.25 32.80 28.04
CA SER A 135 -9.54 34.17 28.50
C SER A 135 -8.64 34.64 29.66
N LYS A 136 -8.18 33.71 30.51
CA LYS A 136 -7.17 33.98 31.56
C LYS A 136 -5.78 34.06 30.96
N CYS A 137 -5.40 33.10 30.11
CA CYS A 137 -4.08 33.08 29.49
C CYS A 137 -3.83 34.32 28.63
N LEU A 138 -4.82 34.80 27.85
CA LEU A 138 -4.73 36.06 27.11
C LEU A 138 -4.48 37.26 28.04
N ALA A 139 -5.19 37.34 29.17
CA ALA A 139 -4.98 38.42 30.15
C ALA A 139 -3.56 38.40 30.76
N THR A 140 -3.07 37.21 31.15
CA THR A 140 -1.71 37.02 31.66
C THR A 140 -0.65 37.33 30.60
N LEU A 141 -0.85 36.86 29.36
CA LEU A 141 0.05 37.08 28.24
C LEU A 141 0.13 38.57 27.88
N ARG A 142 -1.00 39.28 27.84
CA ARG A 142 -1.06 40.74 27.66
C ARG A 142 -0.31 41.50 28.75
N GLN A 143 -0.35 41.02 30.00
CA GLN A 143 0.40 41.62 31.10
C GLN A 143 1.91 41.32 31.00
N LYS A 144 2.30 40.09 30.68
CA LYS A 144 3.71 39.68 30.49
C LYS A 144 4.36 40.41 29.32
N LEU A 145 3.74 40.34 28.14
CA LEU A 145 4.28 40.93 26.90
C LEU A 145 4.43 42.46 27.03
N ARG A 146 3.39 43.16 27.53
CA ARG A 146 3.48 44.62 27.76
C ARG A 146 4.52 45.03 28.80
N LYS A 147 4.84 44.17 29.77
CA LYS A 147 5.96 44.40 30.67
C LYS A 147 7.29 44.17 29.94
N TYR A 148 7.43 43.05 29.24
CA TYR A 148 8.66 42.68 28.55
C TYR A 148 9.07 43.67 27.45
N CYS A 149 8.12 44.14 26.63
CA CYS A 149 8.37 45.17 25.63
C CYS A 149 8.85 46.47 26.29
N ARG A 150 8.18 46.94 27.35
CA ARG A 150 8.55 48.16 28.05
C ARG A 150 9.90 48.09 28.76
N ASP A 151 10.17 46.98 29.44
CA ASP A 151 11.37 46.81 30.27
C ASP A 151 12.64 46.57 29.43
N ASN A 152 12.53 46.23 28.13
CA ASN A 152 13.65 45.82 27.30
C ASN A 152 13.70 46.37 25.86
N PHE A 153 12.58 46.72 25.23
CA PHE A 153 12.49 46.83 23.75
C PHE A 153 11.65 47.99 23.19
N GLU A 154 11.09 48.88 24.01
CA GLU A 154 10.16 49.93 23.55
C GLU A 154 10.79 50.83 22.47
N ASP A 155 12.06 51.25 22.66
CA ASP A 155 12.80 52.09 21.70
C ASP A 155 13.16 51.35 20.39
N GLU A 156 13.35 50.02 20.44
CA GLU A 156 13.66 49.20 19.26
C GLU A 156 12.38 48.88 18.47
N ILE A 157 11.27 48.65 19.16
CA ILE A 157 9.93 48.49 18.56
C ILE A 157 9.46 49.82 17.92
N ALA A 158 9.79 50.97 18.52
CA ALA A 158 9.54 52.28 17.92
C ALA A 158 10.30 52.44 16.59
N LYS A 159 11.62 52.22 16.58
CA LYS A 159 12.45 52.30 15.35
C LYS A 159 12.00 51.32 14.27
N PHE A 160 11.60 50.10 14.65
CA PHE A 160 11.05 49.12 13.71
C PHE A 160 9.71 49.55 13.10
N ARG A 161 8.89 50.30 13.85
CA ARG A 161 7.64 50.90 13.35
C ARG A 161 7.85 52.14 12.49
N GLU A 162 8.98 52.82 12.63
CA GLU A 162 9.36 53.96 11.78
C GLU A 162 9.91 53.51 10.42
N ASN A 163 10.63 52.37 10.34
CA ASN A 163 11.17 51.80 9.10
C ASN A 163 10.94 50.27 8.99
N PRO A 164 9.80 49.83 8.41
CA PRO A 164 9.48 48.41 8.24
C PRO A 164 10.20 47.74 7.05
N ASP A 165 10.41 48.48 5.94
CA ASP A 165 10.74 47.92 4.63
C ASP A 165 12.24 48.08 4.26
N LEU A 166 13.11 47.46 5.04
CA LEU A 166 14.53 47.23 4.67
C LEU A 166 14.86 45.78 5.01
N ASP A 167 15.16 44.97 4.00
CA ASP A 167 15.66 43.61 4.19
C ASP A 167 17.07 43.63 4.77
N ASP A 168 17.44 42.59 5.53
CA ASP A 168 18.67 42.58 6.35
C ASP A 168 19.97 42.42 5.52
N ASP A 169 19.88 42.21 4.20
CA ASP A 169 21.04 41.95 3.30
C ASP A 169 21.79 43.21 2.81
N GLU A 170 21.17 44.40 2.81
CA GLU A 170 21.84 45.64 2.34
C GLU A 170 22.73 46.31 3.42
N ALA A 171 22.67 45.84 4.67
CA ALA A 171 23.27 46.53 5.82
C ALA A 171 24.79 46.25 6.06
N GLU A 172 25.38 45.22 5.45
CA GLU A 172 26.82 44.92 5.57
C GLU A 172 27.67 45.47 4.41
N GLY A 173 27.06 46.16 3.43
CA GLY A 173 27.74 46.63 2.21
C GLY A 173 28.62 47.89 2.37
N GLU A 174 28.17 48.90 3.13
CA GLU A 174 28.78 50.24 3.14
C GLU A 174 29.36 50.61 4.51
N GLY A 175 30.58 50.12 4.79
CA GLY A 175 31.12 50.09 6.17
C GLY A 175 32.57 50.54 6.42
N LYS A 176 33.39 50.84 5.39
CA LYS A 176 34.68 51.58 5.48
C LYS A 176 35.47 51.60 4.16
N ALA A 177 35.26 52.63 3.34
CA ALA A 177 36.20 52.99 2.27
C ALA A 177 36.01 54.43 1.73
N GLU A 178 36.06 55.47 2.56
CA GLU A 178 36.64 56.79 2.18
C GLU A 178 36.76 57.78 3.35
N GLU A 179 38.00 58.19 3.64
CA GLU A 179 38.36 59.46 4.31
C GLU A 179 39.66 59.98 3.66
N VAL A 180 39.55 60.70 2.54
CA VAL A 180 40.50 61.77 2.16
C VAL A 180 39.67 62.89 1.50
N ALA A 181 40.01 64.15 1.82
CA ALA A 181 39.15 65.30 1.56
C ALA A 181 39.14 65.84 0.11
N GLU A 182 38.09 66.61 -0.12
CA GLU A 182 37.88 67.69 -1.09
C GLU A 182 39.15 68.39 -1.64
N GLU A 183 39.15 68.72 -2.94
CA GLU A 183 39.21 70.13 -3.38
C GLU A 183 38.78 70.28 -4.87
N SER A 184 38.79 71.52 -5.41
CA SER A 184 37.90 71.95 -6.50
C SER A 184 38.54 72.34 -7.85
N GLY A 185 37.82 72.09 -8.95
CA GLY A 185 37.45 73.16 -9.90
C GLY A 185 37.99 73.13 -11.35
N SER A 186 37.09 73.40 -12.33
CA SER A 186 37.32 73.70 -13.77
C SER A 186 38.02 72.63 -14.63
N ASP A 187 37.88 72.52 -15.96
CA ASP A 187 36.89 72.94 -16.99
C ASP A 187 37.13 71.96 -18.19
N THR A 188 36.25 71.66 -19.15
CA THR A 188 35.20 72.44 -19.83
C THR A 188 34.11 71.48 -20.42
N GLU A 189 33.08 72.01 -21.07
CA GLU A 189 31.81 71.31 -21.38
C GLU A 189 31.74 70.52 -22.71
N ILE A 190 30.87 69.48 -22.74
CA ILE A 190 30.04 68.96 -23.86
C ILE A 190 29.42 67.61 -23.40
N VAL A 191 28.12 67.33 -23.37
CA VAL A 191 26.86 68.13 -23.54
C VAL A 191 25.92 67.81 -22.36
N SER A 192 24.98 68.69 -22.01
CA SER A 192 24.17 68.60 -20.78
C SER A 192 22.70 68.16 -20.94
N ARG A 193 22.20 67.58 -19.84
CA ARG A 193 20.80 67.32 -19.39
C ARG A 193 19.74 68.37 -19.82
N PRO A 194 18.45 68.00 -19.89
CA PRO A 194 17.59 67.88 -18.69
C PRO A 194 17.07 66.43 -18.49
N SER A 195 16.95 65.87 -17.28
CA SER A 195 16.45 66.38 -15.99
C SER A 195 14.92 66.52 -15.94
N ALA A 196 14.29 65.94 -14.93
CA ALA A 196 12.85 65.72 -14.86
C ALA A 196 12.03 66.96 -14.49
N GLN A 197 10.87 67.10 -15.15
CA GLN A 197 9.69 67.83 -14.68
C GLN A 197 8.43 67.18 -15.28
N GLN A 198 7.25 67.18 -14.64
CA GLN A 198 6.92 67.21 -13.20
C GLN A 198 5.42 66.88 -13.05
N VAL A 199 5.06 66.08 -12.04
CA VAL A 199 3.83 66.19 -11.21
C VAL A 199 2.46 66.41 -11.90
N SER A 200 1.59 65.41 -11.75
CA SER A 200 0.14 65.46 -11.38
C SER A 200 -0.70 64.48 -12.21
N LYS A 201 -1.80 63.88 -11.73
CA LYS A 201 -2.46 63.70 -10.41
C LYS A 201 -3.35 62.42 -10.62
N GLN A 202 -3.80 61.64 -9.64
CA GLN A 202 -4.04 61.87 -8.22
C GLN A 202 -4.14 60.51 -7.48
N SER A 203 -4.26 60.56 -6.14
CA SER A 203 -4.97 59.61 -5.24
C SER A 203 -5.62 58.32 -5.80
N ARG A 204 -5.59 57.16 -5.12
CA ARG A 204 -5.11 56.81 -3.75
C ARG A 204 -5.16 55.27 -3.57
N LEU A 205 -4.50 54.78 -2.50
CA LEU A 205 -4.81 53.61 -1.62
C LEU A 205 -5.77 52.51 -2.12
N ALA A 206 -5.57 51.22 -1.84
CA ALA A 206 -4.56 50.54 -1.00
C ALA A 206 -4.56 49.05 -1.44
N SER A 207 -3.48 48.50 -2.01
CA SER A 207 -2.21 48.11 -1.37
C SER A 207 -2.26 46.76 -0.63
N VAL A 208 -1.50 45.79 -1.16
CA VAL A 208 -0.71 44.76 -0.44
C VAL A 208 -1.50 43.68 0.33
N GLY A 209 -1.16 42.39 0.25
CA GLY A 209 -0.14 41.66 -0.53
C GLY A 209 -0.33 40.16 -0.29
N GLU A 210 0.07 39.20 -1.14
CA GLU A 210 1.29 39.07 -1.97
C GLU A 210 2.61 39.00 -1.18
N GLY A 211 3.52 38.09 -1.60
CA GLY A 211 4.68 37.60 -0.83
C GLY A 211 4.41 36.22 -0.21
N ALA A 212 4.76 35.05 -0.76
CA ALA A 212 5.88 34.56 -1.59
C ALA A 212 7.14 34.10 -0.79
N VAL A 213 7.97 33.26 -1.44
CA VAL A 213 9.31 32.75 -1.02
C VAL A 213 9.33 31.56 -0.01
N GLY A 214 10.37 30.71 -0.14
CA GLY A 214 10.60 29.43 0.58
C GLY A 214 10.06 28.21 -0.19
N GLU A 215 10.84 27.24 -0.69
CA GLU A 215 12.26 26.87 -0.51
C GLU A 215 12.62 26.20 0.84
N ASP A 216 13.51 25.19 0.75
CA ASP A 216 14.18 24.34 1.75
C ASP A 216 13.38 23.33 2.63
N ASP A 217 13.61 22.04 2.29
CA ASP A 217 14.15 20.94 3.11
C ASP A 217 13.43 20.30 4.33
N ASP A 218 13.97 19.09 4.62
CA ASP A 218 13.79 18.13 5.72
C ASP A 218 12.56 17.18 5.69
N GLU A 219 12.82 15.94 6.13
CA GLU A 219 12.00 14.72 5.96
C GLU A 219 11.22 14.34 7.25
N GLU A 220 10.55 13.19 7.20
CA GLU A 220 9.82 12.50 8.29
C GLU A 220 8.49 13.17 8.76
N GLY A 221 7.36 12.45 8.84
CA GLY A 221 7.13 11.04 8.48
C GLY A 221 5.73 10.51 8.88
N SER A 222 5.69 9.21 9.20
CA SER A 222 4.58 8.43 9.78
C SER A 222 3.17 8.44 9.13
N ASP A 223 3.09 7.77 7.97
CA ASP A 223 2.30 6.53 7.76
C ASP A 223 0.76 6.52 7.54
N ASP A 224 0.38 5.51 6.74
CA ASP A 224 -0.88 4.79 6.52
C ASP A 224 -2.23 5.53 6.31
N SER A 225 -2.68 5.55 5.05
CA SER A 225 -4.04 5.08 4.69
C SER A 225 -4.09 4.62 3.22
N ILE A 226 -4.42 3.34 3.01
CA ILE A 226 -4.71 2.74 1.69
C ILE A 226 -6.14 3.08 1.25
N ASP A 227 -6.32 3.53 0.00
CA ASP A 227 -7.32 2.98 -0.95
C ASP A 227 -7.14 3.57 -2.38
N TRP A 228 -7.42 2.74 -3.40
CA TRP A 228 -8.25 2.93 -4.60
C TRP A 228 -8.47 4.38 -5.12
N ASP A 229 -8.42 4.68 -6.43
CA ASP A 229 -8.51 3.86 -7.67
C ASP A 229 -7.29 4.17 -8.61
N GLU A 230 -7.20 3.96 -9.94
CA GLU A 230 -8.20 3.72 -11.00
C GLU A 230 -7.56 3.16 -12.30
N ASP A 231 -8.43 2.82 -13.24
CA ASP A 231 -8.31 2.24 -14.60
C ASP A 231 -7.07 2.54 -15.49
N SER A 232 -6.70 1.70 -16.47
CA SER A 232 -7.42 1.34 -17.73
C SER A 232 -7.72 2.59 -18.60
N ASP A 233 -7.55 2.64 -19.92
CA ASP A 233 -7.35 1.59 -20.92
C ASP A 233 -6.18 1.89 -21.90
N GLU A 234 -5.97 0.94 -22.80
CA GLU A 234 -5.01 0.91 -23.92
C GLU A 234 -5.45 1.87 -25.08
N ASP A 235 -4.79 2.07 -26.22
CA ASP A 235 -3.79 1.23 -26.90
C ASP A 235 -2.92 2.02 -27.93
N SER A 236 -1.90 1.32 -28.43
CA SER A 236 -1.47 1.27 -29.84
C SER A 236 -0.22 2.03 -30.30
N SER A 237 0.89 1.30 -30.18
CA SER A 237 1.71 0.78 -31.31
C SER A 237 2.38 1.71 -32.33
N SER A 238 3.57 1.28 -32.79
CA SER A 238 4.17 1.67 -34.07
C SER A 238 5.36 0.75 -34.42
N SER A 239 5.21 -0.11 -35.42
CA SER A 239 6.33 -0.59 -36.26
C SER A 239 5.82 -0.94 -37.65
N ASP A 240 6.47 -0.36 -38.65
CA ASP A 240 6.60 -0.75 -40.06
C ASP A 240 5.52 -1.62 -40.74
N ASN A 241 4.81 -1.03 -41.71
CA ASN A 241 5.10 -1.39 -43.10
C ASN A 241 4.67 -0.33 -44.13
N GLU A 242 5.14 -0.49 -45.37
CA GLU A 242 4.95 0.47 -46.46
C GLU A 242 3.55 0.40 -47.13
N THR A 243 3.00 1.55 -47.49
CA THR A 243 2.24 1.72 -48.76
C THR A 243 2.19 3.20 -49.17
N GLN A 244 1.95 3.48 -50.45
CA GLN A 244 2.40 4.73 -51.09
C GLN A 244 1.24 5.61 -51.63
N TYR A 245 1.50 6.92 -51.74
CA TYR A 245 0.74 7.98 -52.44
C TYR A 245 -0.33 8.82 -51.71
N GLN A 246 0.17 9.86 -51.03
CA GLN A 246 -0.13 11.29 -51.26
C GLN A 246 -1.57 11.83 -51.23
N THR A 247 -1.76 12.92 -50.47
CA THR A 247 -2.39 14.15 -50.99
C THR A 247 -1.74 15.39 -50.34
N ALA A 248 -1.16 16.30 -51.14
CA ALA A 248 -0.28 17.37 -50.64
C ALA A 248 -1.01 18.62 -50.08
N ARG A 249 -2.18 18.47 -49.42
CA ARG A 249 -3.07 19.60 -49.07
C ARG A 249 -2.97 20.10 -47.62
N GLU A 250 -2.50 19.28 -46.68
CA GLU A 250 -2.63 19.56 -45.24
C GLU A 250 -1.48 20.37 -44.62
N ARG A 251 -0.38 20.62 -45.36
CA ARG A 251 0.81 21.32 -44.86
C ARG A 251 0.65 22.83 -44.57
N PHE A 252 -0.53 23.42 -44.74
CA PHE A 252 -0.73 24.88 -44.75
C PHE A 252 -1.80 25.45 -43.80
N LEU A 253 -2.40 24.65 -42.90
CA LEU A 253 -3.34 25.15 -41.89
C LEU A 253 -2.89 24.79 -40.47
N LYS A 254 -2.49 25.80 -39.70
CA LYS A 254 -2.23 25.64 -38.26
C LYS A 254 -3.54 25.42 -37.50
N LYS A 255 -3.65 24.32 -36.74
CA LYS A 255 -4.51 24.24 -35.55
C LYS A 255 -3.73 24.71 -34.32
N ALA A 256 -4.46 25.11 -33.27
CA ALA A 256 -3.87 25.38 -31.96
C ALA A 256 -3.63 24.06 -31.18
N PRO A 257 -2.60 23.98 -30.32
CA PRO A 257 -2.33 22.82 -29.48
C PRO A 257 -3.32 22.70 -28.31
N THR A 258 -3.33 21.54 -27.65
CA THR A 258 -4.17 21.23 -26.48
C THR A 258 -3.37 21.17 -25.18
N ASP A 259 -4.03 21.26 -24.03
CA ASP A 259 -3.38 21.49 -22.72
C ASP A 259 -2.40 20.39 -22.27
N LYS A 260 -2.58 19.14 -22.73
CA LYS A 260 -1.61 18.05 -22.52
C LYS A 260 -0.30 18.27 -23.30
N GLU A 261 -0.33 18.98 -24.44
CA GLU A 261 0.87 19.46 -25.11
C GLU A 261 1.45 20.69 -24.41
N GLU A 262 0.63 21.67 -23.97
CA GLU A 262 1.16 22.79 -23.16
C GLU A 262 1.84 22.32 -21.88
N LEU A 263 1.34 21.28 -21.19
CA LEU A 263 1.98 20.72 -20.00
C LEU A 263 3.30 20.02 -20.34
N LYS A 264 3.36 19.24 -21.44
CA LYS A 264 4.62 18.64 -21.93
C LYS A 264 5.60 19.70 -22.45
N GLU A 265 5.12 20.80 -23.03
CA GLU A 265 5.96 21.90 -23.50
C GLU A 265 6.47 22.75 -22.34
N LYS A 266 5.65 23.04 -21.32
CA LYS A 266 6.08 23.67 -20.06
C LYS A 266 7.05 22.79 -19.28
N GLN A 267 6.87 21.47 -19.27
CA GLN A 267 7.87 20.53 -18.71
C GLN A 267 9.17 20.56 -19.51
N ARG A 268 9.11 20.43 -20.84
CA ARG A 268 10.29 20.51 -21.72
C ARG A 268 10.97 21.87 -21.69
N GLU A 269 10.25 22.96 -21.47
CA GLU A 269 10.80 24.30 -21.30
C GLU A 269 11.38 24.49 -19.89
N LYS A 270 10.81 23.86 -18.86
CA LYS A 270 11.42 23.80 -17.51
C LYS A 270 12.72 23.01 -17.54
N GLU A 271 12.76 21.86 -18.23
CA GLU A 271 13.98 21.10 -18.52
C GLU A 271 14.96 21.91 -19.39
N ARG A 272 14.49 22.60 -20.44
CA ARG A 272 15.35 23.42 -21.31
C ARG A 272 15.92 24.60 -20.53
N ARG A 273 15.15 25.26 -19.66
CA ARG A 273 15.63 26.32 -18.75
C ARG A 273 16.53 25.79 -17.64
N GLN A 274 16.38 24.53 -17.21
CA GLN A 274 17.36 23.87 -16.33
C GLN A 274 18.66 23.59 -17.07
N ARG A 275 18.61 23.02 -18.28
CA ARG A 275 19.79 22.77 -19.14
C ARG A 275 20.45 24.07 -19.60
N GLU A 276 19.69 25.13 -19.86
CA GLU A 276 20.19 26.49 -20.14
C GLU A 276 20.83 27.10 -18.88
N LYS A 277 20.25 26.94 -17.68
CA LYS A 277 20.88 27.37 -16.41
C LYS A 277 22.14 26.56 -16.08
N GLU A 278 22.16 25.27 -16.41
CA GLU A 278 23.30 24.38 -16.19
C GLU A 278 24.42 24.66 -17.20
N GLN A 279 24.07 24.88 -18.48
CA GLN A 279 24.99 25.42 -19.49
C GLN A 279 25.46 26.82 -19.11
N GLN A 280 24.62 27.72 -18.59
CA GLN A 280 25.05 29.04 -18.11
C GLN A 280 25.92 28.97 -16.84
N ARG A 281 25.76 27.93 -16.00
CA ARG A 281 26.71 27.62 -14.91
C ARG A 281 28.03 27.08 -15.47
N LEU A 282 28.00 26.25 -16.51
CA LEU A 282 29.19 25.75 -17.20
C LEU A 282 29.92 26.83 -18.01
N THR A 283 29.21 27.76 -18.66
CA THR A 283 29.84 28.92 -19.30
C THR A 283 30.34 29.88 -18.23
N LYS A 284 29.56 30.29 -17.22
CA LYS A 284 30.10 31.12 -16.11
C LYS A 284 31.34 30.51 -15.45
N LYS A 285 31.42 29.17 -15.37
CA LYS A 285 32.61 28.48 -14.84
C LYS A 285 33.81 28.50 -15.81
N LYS A 286 33.59 28.46 -17.12
CA LYS A 286 34.64 28.68 -18.14
C LYS A 286 35.03 30.16 -18.30
N ASP A 287 34.06 31.06 -18.33
CA ASP A 287 34.22 32.52 -18.42
C ASP A 287 34.98 33.07 -17.21
N ALA A 288 34.91 32.39 -16.05
CA ALA A 288 35.72 32.65 -14.86
C ALA A 288 37.11 31.98 -14.87
N GLU A 289 37.40 31.08 -15.81
CA GLU A 289 38.70 30.43 -15.99
C GLU A 289 39.53 31.07 -17.13
N ASP A 290 38.92 31.86 -18.03
CA ASP A 290 39.51 32.26 -19.32
C ASP A 290 39.76 33.78 -19.50
N LYS A 291 39.80 34.59 -18.42
CA LYS A 291 40.20 36.01 -18.46
C LYS A 291 41.07 36.42 -17.27
N GLY A 292 42.38 36.50 -17.48
CA GLY A 292 43.34 36.82 -16.42
C GLY A 292 44.77 37.16 -16.86
N GLU A 293 44.97 37.76 -18.04
CA GLU A 293 46.26 38.39 -18.35
C GLU A 293 46.47 39.62 -17.43
N GLY A 294 47.64 39.73 -16.80
CA GLY A 294 47.80 40.56 -15.59
C GLY A 294 48.98 41.52 -15.59
N TRP A 295 49.18 42.17 -14.44
CA TRP A 295 50.35 43.01 -14.10
C TRP A 295 50.89 42.65 -12.70
N THR A 296 52.17 42.92 -12.46
CA THR A 296 52.95 42.32 -11.37
C THR A 296 52.91 43.07 -10.03
N MET A 297 52.83 42.33 -8.92
CA MET A 297 53.22 42.84 -7.59
C MET A 297 54.71 42.59 -7.31
N ILE A 298 55.34 43.54 -6.60
CA ILE A 298 56.72 43.42 -6.11
C ILE A 298 56.70 43.08 -4.61
N SER A 299 57.22 41.89 -4.28
CA SER A 299 57.66 41.41 -2.96
C SER A 299 56.82 41.75 -1.70
N LYS A 300 56.09 40.74 -1.21
CA LYS A 300 56.29 40.18 0.15
C LYS A 300 55.76 38.74 0.19
N GLY A 301 56.46 37.86 0.88
CA GLY A 301 56.33 36.41 0.66
C GLY A 301 55.23 35.72 1.46
N GLY A 302 54.48 34.85 0.78
CA GLY A 302 53.59 33.84 1.34
C GLY A 302 53.35 32.79 0.25
N GLY A 303 53.74 31.53 0.48
CA GLY A 303 53.88 30.55 -0.59
C GLY A 303 52.55 29.97 -1.08
N GLY A 304 52.32 29.99 -2.40
CA GLY A 304 51.34 29.11 -3.03
C GLY A 304 51.82 27.66 -2.97
N GLY A 305 50.98 26.75 -2.48
CA GLY A 305 51.35 25.35 -2.33
C GLY A 305 51.41 24.61 -3.66
N GLU A 306 52.62 24.29 -4.13
CA GLU A 306 52.77 23.15 -5.03
C GLU A 306 52.23 21.88 -4.35
N LYS A 307 51.62 20.97 -5.12
CA LYS A 307 51.26 19.64 -4.60
C LYS A 307 52.51 18.96 -4.04
N PRO A 308 52.44 18.27 -2.88
CA PRO A 308 53.61 17.74 -2.19
C PRO A 308 54.27 16.63 -3.02
N LYS A 309 55.37 16.95 -3.69
CA LYS A 309 56.17 16.00 -4.48
C LYS A 309 56.76 14.95 -3.54
N MET A 310 56.37 13.68 -3.71
CA MET A 310 56.82 12.60 -2.83
C MET A 310 58.33 12.31 -2.85
N PHE A 311 59.02 12.77 -3.88
CA PHE A 311 60.48 12.74 -3.99
C PHE A 311 60.97 14.12 -4.45
N GLU A 312 62.12 14.54 -3.91
CA GLU A 312 62.83 15.72 -4.40
C GLU A 312 63.40 15.46 -5.80
N LYS A 313 63.59 16.51 -6.61
CA LYS A 313 63.96 16.38 -8.03
C LYS A 313 65.31 15.68 -8.31
N GLU A 314 66.12 15.48 -7.27
CA GLU A 314 67.50 14.95 -7.35
C GLU A 314 67.68 13.68 -6.50
N ALA A 315 66.59 13.07 -6.00
CA ALA A 315 66.65 11.84 -5.23
C ALA A 315 66.64 10.59 -6.15
N ASP A 316 67.68 9.75 -6.06
CA ASP A 316 67.77 8.50 -6.82
C ASP A 316 66.61 7.53 -6.47
N VAL A 317 65.69 7.35 -7.41
CA VAL A 317 64.49 6.52 -7.28
C VAL A 317 64.84 5.04 -7.39
N THR A 318 65.48 4.51 -6.34
CA THR A 318 65.86 3.09 -6.25
C THR A 318 64.66 2.19 -5.89
N HIS A 319 64.76 0.91 -6.25
CA HIS A 319 63.84 -0.16 -5.88
C HIS A 319 63.48 -0.14 -4.38
N SER A 320 64.50 -0.08 -3.53
CA SER A 320 64.39 0.02 -2.07
C SER A 320 63.63 1.27 -1.60
N ALA A 321 63.90 2.45 -2.17
CA ALA A 321 63.25 3.70 -1.79
C ALA A 321 61.74 3.69 -2.10
N VAL A 322 61.34 3.17 -3.27
CA VAL A 322 59.94 3.05 -3.67
C VAL A 322 59.19 2.04 -2.80
N MET A 323 59.79 0.88 -2.50
CA MET A 323 59.22 -0.10 -1.58
C MET A 323 59.05 0.46 -0.16
N LYS A 324 60.05 1.20 0.37
CA LYS A 324 59.97 1.85 1.67
C LYS A 324 58.83 2.87 1.74
N LYS A 325 58.64 3.68 0.69
CA LYS A 325 57.51 4.63 0.60
C LYS A 325 56.16 3.93 0.45
N LEU A 326 56.09 2.82 -0.29
CA LEU A 326 54.89 1.99 -0.37
C LEU A 326 54.50 1.43 1.02
N PHE A 327 55.45 0.92 1.79
CA PHE A 327 55.20 0.47 3.17
C PHE A 327 54.79 1.62 4.10
N GLU A 328 55.35 2.82 3.97
CA GLU A 328 54.94 4.02 4.73
C GLU A 328 53.47 4.38 4.46
N ILE A 329 53.05 4.37 3.19
CA ILE A 329 51.65 4.64 2.78
C ILE A 329 50.72 3.52 3.25
N ILE A 330 51.13 2.24 3.16
CA ILE A 330 50.34 1.12 3.68
C ILE A 330 50.20 1.20 5.22
N ALA A 331 51.25 1.60 5.93
CA ALA A 331 51.21 1.80 7.38
C ALA A 331 50.36 3.01 7.82
N ALA A 332 49.93 3.88 6.91
CA ALA A 332 48.96 4.95 7.16
C ALA A 332 47.49 4.51 6.97
N ARG A 333 47.25 3.38 6.30
CA ARG A 333 45.92 2.81 6.02
C ARG A 333 45.16 2.49 7.31
N GLY A 334 43.84 2.68 7.30
CA GLY A 334 42.95 2.32 8.41
C GLY A 334 43.05 3.17 9.69
N LYS A 335 44.02 4.08 9.80
CA LYS A 335 44.17 4.96 10.98
C LYS A 335 43.07 6.04 11.02
N LYS A 336 42.54 6.28 12.21
CA LYS A 336 41.50 7.30 12.48
C LYS A 336 42.10 8.71 12.31
N GLY A 337 41.96 9.27 11.11
CA GLY A 337 42.47 10.59 10.73
C GLY A 337 43.15 10.66 9.36
N THR A 338 43.43 9.52 8.71
CA THR A 338 44.00 9.48 7.36
C THR A 338 42.96 9.87 6.30
N ASP A 339 43.31 10.79 5.39
CA ASP A 339 42.50 10.99 4.18
C ASP A 339 42.71 9.84 3.18
N ARG A 340 41.61 9.18 2.84
CA ARG A 340 41.55 8.04 1.92
C ARG A 340 41.71 8.48 0.46
N LYS A 341 41.23 9.68 0.11
CA LYS A 341 41.35 10.20 -1.26
C LYS A 341 42.80 10.53 -1.57
N GLY A 342 43.46 11.29 -0.70
CA GLY A 342 44.91 11.52 -0.73
C GLY A 342 45.71 10.21 -0.74
N GLN A 343 45.33 9.20 0.06
CA GLN A 343 46.01 7.90 0.03
C GLN A 343 45.95 7.22 -1.36
N ILE A 344 44.80 7.27 -2.04
CA ILE A 344 44.62 6.74 -3.41
C ILE A 344 45.41 7.58 -4.43
N GLU A 345 45.35 8.91 -4.34
CA GLU A 345 46.12 9.82 -5.22
C GLU A 345 47.63 9.59 -5.09
N LEU A 346 48.17 9.46 -3.87
CA LEU A 346 49.57 9.14 -3.63
C LEU A 346 49.97 7.78 -4.24
N LEU A 347 49.15 6.74 -4.09
CA LEU A 347 49.45 5.43 -4.69
C LEU A 347 49.47 5.48 -6.22
N HIS A 348 48.60 6.28 -6.85
CA HIS A 348 48.65 6.52 -8.30
C HIS A 348 49.90 7.29 -8.73
N GLU A 349 50.34 8.32 -7.99
CA GLU A 349 51.60 9.01 -8.26
C GLU A 349 52.81 8.08 -8.13
N LEU A 350 52.84 7.24 -7.09
CA LEU A 350 53.89 6.23 -6.88
C LEU A 350 53.91 5.20 -8.02
N ARG A 351 52.75 4.80 -8.53
CA ARG A 351 52.64 3.93 -9.73
C ARG A 351 53.17 4.61 -11.00
N LEU A 352 52.88 5.90 -11.21
CA LEU A 352 53.41 6.68 -12.34
C LEU A 352 54.93 6.83 -12.27
N ILE A 353 55.49 7.03 -11.07
CA ILE A 353 56.95 7.05 -10.83
C ILE A 353 57.56 5.67 -11.12
N SER A 354 56.94 4.59 -10.63
CA SER A 354 57.36 3.20 -10.89
C SER A 354 57.46 2.88 -12.39
N VAL A 355 56.50 3.34 -13.20
CA VAL A 355 56.53 3.20 -14.67
C VAL A 355 57.64 4.06 -15.30
N LYS A 356 57.74 5.35 -14.93
CA LYS A 356 58.75 6.27 -15.50
C LYS A 356 60.20 5.79 -15.30
N HIS A 357 60.47 5.08 -14.20
CA HIS A 357 61.80 4.54 -13.89
C HIS A 357 61.96 3.05 -14.22
N ASN A 358 60.95 2.40 -14.86
CA ASN A 358 60.98 0.98 -15.26
C ASN A 358 61.44 0.01 -14.16
N LEU A 359 60.94 0.19 -12.93
CA LEU A 359 61.37 -0.53 -11.72
C LEU A 359 60.92 -2.01 -11.62
N GLY A 360 60.69 -2.66 -12.76
CA GLY A 360 60.29 -4.07 -12.88
C GLY A 360 58.77 -4.33 -12.71
N PRO A 361 58.24 -5.39 -13.34
CA PRO A 361 56.81 -5.71 -13.29
C PRO A 361 56.36 -6.15 -11.89
N ALA A 362 57.27 -6.64 -11.05
CA ALA A 362 56.94 -7.08 -9.69
C ALA A 362 56.56 -5.91 -8.76
N VAL A 363 57.30 -4.80 -8.80
CA VAL A 363 56.96 -3.57 -8.06
C VAL A 363 55.65 -2.98 -8.57
N ALA A 364 55.49 -2.94 -9.90
CA ALA A 364 54.26 -2.48 -10.56
C ALA A 364 53.02 -3.24 -10.05
N ALA A 365 53.05 -4.58 -10.08
CA ALA A 365 51.96 -5.42 -9.58
C ALA A 365 51.69 -5.21 -8.08
N LYS A 366 52.72 -5.08 -7.23
CA LYS A 366 52.54 -4.85 -5.79
C LYS A 366 51.90 -3.50 -5.49
N ILE A 367 52.20 -2.45 -6.27
CA ILE A 367 51.55 -1.15 -6.16
C ILE A 367 50.08 -1.24 -6.61
N ASP A 368 49.78 -1.96 -7.70
CA ASP A 368 48.39 -2.13 -8.15
C ASP A 368 47.53 -2.92 -7.14
N PHE A 369 48.08 -3.98 -6.51
CA PHE A 369 47.42 -4.65 -5.37
C PHE A 369 47.14 -3.66 -4.21
N ALA A 370 48.06 -2.74 -3.91
CA ALA A 370 47.85 -1.71 -2.89
C ALA A 370 46.79 -0.67 -3.30
N ILE A 371 46.75 -0.26 -4.57
CA ILE A 371 45.71 0.63 -5.14
C ILE A 371 44.33 -0.02 -5.03
N ILE A 372 44.17 -1.26 -5.51
CA ILE A 372 42.91 -2.02 -5.45
C ILE A 372 42.43 -2.14 -3.99
N SER A 373 43.36 -2.48 -3.09
CA SER A 373 43.07 -2.57 -1.66
C SER A 373 42.67 -1.24 -1.01
N ALA A 374 43.25 -0.12 -1.44
CA ALA A 374 42.89 1.22 -0.94
C ALA A 374 41.54 1.70 -1.51
N LEU A 375 41.22 1.36 -2.76
CA LEU A 375 39.92 1.64 -3.37
C LEU A 375 38.79 0.88 -2.65
N PHE A 376 38.99 -0.40 -2.31
CA PHE A 376 38.02 -1.17 -1.52
C PHE A 376 37.82 -0.65 -0.08
N ASP A 377 38.78 0.06 0.49
CA ASP A 377 38.70 0.68 1.82
C ASP A 377 38.27 2.15 1.77
N TYR A 378 37.95 2.69 0.59
CA TYR A 378 37.38 4.04 0.45
C TYR A 378 36.10 4.19 1.28
N ASN A 379 35.22 3.20 1.23
CA ASN A 379 34.01 3.14 2.07
C ASN A 379 34.36 2.62 3.49
N PRO A 380 34.01 3.35 4.58
CA PRO A 380 34.17 2.85 5.94
C PRO A 380 33.21 1.71 6.31
N ALA A 381 32.04 1.63 5.68
CA ALA A 381 30.99 0.69 6.04
C ALA A 381 30.99 -0.49 5.05
N VAL A 382 31.41 -1.67 5.51
CA VAL A 382 31.43 -2.91 4.72
C VAL A 382 30.04 -3.27 4.16
N SER A 383 28.97 -2.82 4.83
CA SER A 383 27.58 -3.05 4.44
C SER A 383 27.02 -2.10 3.36
N ALA A 384 27.68 -0.99 3.04
CA ALA A 384 27.22 -0.02 2.05
C ALA A 384 27.92 -0.24 0.69
N ALA A 385 27.25 0.09 -0.41
CA ALA A 385 27.79 -0.10 -1.75
C ALA A 385 28.98 0.83 -2.06
N MET A 386 29.81 0.43 -3.03
CA MET A 386 30.83 1.30 -3.59
C MET A 386 30.23 2.32 -4.56
N LYS A 387 30.63 3.59 -4.47
CA LYS A 387 30.18 4.64 -5.40
C LYS A 387 30.61 4.33 -6.86
N PRO A 388 29.77 4.62 -7.87
CA PRO A 388 30.05 4.34 -9.29
C PRO A 388 31.42 4.82 -9.79
N GLU A 389 31.84 6.02 -9.39
CA GLU A 389 33.14 6.62 -9.78
C GLU A 389 34.37 5.84 -9.32
N TYR A 390 34.23 5.00 -8.29
CA TYR A 390 35.31 4.18 -7.73
C TYR A 390 35.19 2.73 -8.22
N TRP A 391 33.97 2.24 -8.41
CA TRP A 391 33.68 0.93 -9.00
C TRP A 391 34.37 0.74 -10.36
N VAL A 392 34.19 1.68 -11.30
CA VAL A 392 34.82 1.61 -12.63
C VAL A 392 36.35 1.55 -12.52
N LYS A 393 36.94 2.38 -11.63
CA LYS A 393 38.40 2.40 -11.41
C LYS A 393 38.93 1.10 -10.78
N VAL A 394 38.15 0.43 -9.95
CA VAL A 394 38.50 -0.90 -9.41
C VAL A 394 38.51 -1.94 -10.52
N VAL A 395 37.47 -1.98 -11.36
CA VAL A 395 37.35 -2.92 -12.50
C VAL A 395 38.50 -2.72 -13.49
N GLU A 396 38.78 -1.47 -13.89
CA GLU A 396 39.93 -1.12 -14.76
C GLU A 396 41.28 -1.55 -14.16
N LYS A 397 41.47 -1.41 -12.85
CA LYS A 397 42.73 -1.78 -12.18
C LYS A 397 42.88 -3.28 -11.99
N ILE A 398 41.80 -4.02 -11.75
CA ILE A 398 41.81 -5.49 -11.68
C ILE A 398 42.08 -6.07 -13.07
N GLU A 399 41.45 -5.56 -14.14
CA GLU A 399 41.74 -6.00 -15.52
C GLU A 399 43.20 -5.68 -15.91
N SER A 400 43.67 -4.47 -15.66
CA SER A 400 45.07 -4.08 -15.92
C SER A 400 46.09 -4.91 -15.14
N LEU A 401 45.77 -5.38 -13.92
CA LEU A 401 46.64 -6.25 -13.13
C LEU A 401 46.63 -7.70 -13.65
N LEU A 402 45.45 -8.22 -14.03
CA LEU A 402 45.33 -9.54 -14.67
C LEU A 402 46.08 -9.62 -15.99
N ASP A 403 46.02 -8.57 -16.82
CA ASP A 403 46.73 -8.55 -18.10
C ASP A 403 48.25 -8.52 -17.89
N LEU A 404 48.76 -7.70 -16.96
CA LEU A 404 50.18 -7.69 -16.58
C LEU A 404 50.67 -9.06 -16.03
N LEU A 405 49.85 -9.76 -15.24
CA LEU A 405 50.17 -11.13 -14.78
C LEU A 405 50.10 -12.15 -15.94
N THR A 406 49.18 -11.97 -16.88
CA THR A 406 48.99 -12.83 -18.06
C THR A 406 50.09 -12.64 -19.10
N GLU A 407 50.73 -11.48 -19.18
CA GLU A 407 51.91 -11.25 -20.03
C GLU A 407 53.19 -11.88 -19.46
N ASN A 408 53.30 -12.02 -18.13
CA ASN A 408 54.55 -12.32 -17.42
C ASN A 408 54.52 -13.69 -16.69
N LYS A 409 53.75 -14.67 -17.22
CA LYS A 409 53.32 -15.91 -16.54
C LYS A 409 54.43 -16.76 -15.90
N ASN A 410 55.61 -16.82 -16.50
CA ASN A 410 56.72 -17.66 -16.03
C ASN A 410 57.58 -16.99 -14.95
N ASP A 411 57.55 -15.66 -14.90
CA ASP A 411 58.43 -14.86 -14.05
C ASP A 411 57.74 -14.42 -12.76
N LEU A 412 56.40 -14.27 -12.73
CA LEU A 412 55.64 -13.80 -11.57
C LEU A 412 54.82 -14.94 -10.94
N ILE A 413 55.10 -15.26 -9.68
CA ILE A 413 54.24 -16.12 -8.84
C ILE A 413 53.65 -15.26 -7.71
N ALA A 414 52.32 -15.09 -7.72
CA ALA A 414 51.57 -14.32 -6.73
C ALA A 414 50.82 -15.28 -5.79
N THR A 415 51.11 -15.26 -4.49
CA THR A 415 50.53 -16.24 -3.54
C THR A 415 50.44 -15.67 -2.12
N GLU A 416 49.38 -16.00 -1.38
CA GLU A 416 49.16 -15.54 0.01
C GLU A 416 50.09 -16.21 1.04
N ASN A 417 50.57 -17.44 0.78
CA ASN A 417 51.33 -18.28 1.72
C ASN A 417 52.83 -17.96 1.83
N LEU A 418 53.26 -16.74 1.47
CA LEU A 418 54.65 -16.29 1.57
C LEU A 418 54.83 -15.36 2.78
N MET A 419 55.78 -15.68 3.66
CA MET A 419 56.20 -14.80 4.75
C MET A 419 56.91 -13.56 4.18
N GLU A 420 56.88 -12.45 4.93
CA GLU A 420 57.39 -11.14 4.47
C GLU A 420 58.89 -11.19 4.11
N ASP A 421 59.68 -12.01 4.80
CA ASP A 421 61.11 -12.25 4.53
C ASP A 421 61.40 -13.07 3.26
N SER A 422 60.37 -13.57 2.57
CA SER A 422 60.48 -14.47 1.40
C SER A 422 60.07 -13.83 0.07
N GLU A 423 59.76 -12.53 0.04
CA GLU A 423 59.45 -11.80 -1.19
C GLU A 423 60.70 -11.57 -2.06
N VAL A 424 60.91 -12.40 -3.08
CA VAL A 424 61.96 -12.16 -4.09
C VAL A 424 61.43 -11.16 -5.11
N VAL A 425 61.70 -9.87 -4.88
CA VAL A 425 61.35 -8.76 -5.79
C VAL A 425 62.57 -8.32 -6.64
N GLU A 426 63.80 -8.64 -6.21
CA GLU A 426 65.04 -8.28 -6.91
C GLU A 426 65.55 -9.41 -7.82
N ARG A 427 65.92 -9.08 -9.06
CA ARG A 427 66.37 -10.04 -10.08
C ARG A 427 67.89 -10.25 -10.04
N THR A 428 68.38 -10.87 -8.97
CA THR A 428 69.82 -11.20 -8.81
C THR A 428 70.25 -12.45 -9.56
N ASP A 429 69.35 -13.41 -9.77
CA ASP A 429 69.55 -14.60 -10.62
C ASP A 429 68.47 -14.68 -11.72
N PRO A 430 68.81 -14.96 -12.99
CA PRO A 430 67.82 -15.18 -14.06
C PRO A 430 66.99 -16.47 -13.93
N SER A 431 67.24 -17.32 -12.93
CA SER A 431 66.65 -18.65 -12.77
C SER A 431 65.62 -18.77 -11.65
N LYS A 432 65.30 -17.67 -10.96
CA LYS A 432 64.33 -17.62 -9.85
C LYS A 432 63.14 -16.75 -10.25
N PRO A 433 61.89 -17.26 -10.21
CA PRO A 433 60.71 -16.43 -10.43
C PRO A 433 60.55 -15.44 -9.26
N TYR A 434 60.08 -14.24 -9.58
CA TYR A 434 59.64 -13.26 -8.61
C TYR A 434 58.49 -13.83 -7.77
N LYS A 435 58.53 -13.61 -6.45
CA LYS A 435 57.49 -14.09 -5.53
C LYS A 435 56.84 -12.91 -4.81
N ILE A 436 55.55 -12.71 -5.10
CA ILE A 436 54.79 -11.54 -4.65
C ILE A 436 53.69 -11.96 -3.68
N ARG A 437 53.62 -11.26 -2.55
CA ARG A 437 52.52 -11.38 -1.60
C ARG A 437 51.30 -10.59 -2.11
N GLY A 438 50.32 -11.32 -2.61
CA GLY A 438 49.04 -10.80 -3.06
C GLY A 438 48.26 -11.88 -3.78
N CYS A 439 46.98 -12.07 -3.45
CA CYS A 439 46.12 -13.03 -4.12
C CYS A 439 45.12 -12.29 -5.01
N ILE A 440 45.18 -12.57 -6.30
CA ILE A 440 44.25 -11.99 -7.28
C ILE A 440 42.83 -12.58 -7.12
N LEU A 441 42.71 -13.82 -6.64
CA LEU A 441 41.41 -14.44 -6.35
C LEU A 441 40.65 -13.70 -5.25
N THR A 442 41.27 -13.34 -4.13
CA THR A 442 40.59 -12.60 -3.04
C THR A 442 40.23 -11.17 -3.45
N CYS A 443 40.96 -10.58 -4.39
CA CYS A 443 40.59 -9.30 -5.03
C CYS A 443 39.35 -9.43 -5.93
N VAL A 444 39.25 -10.50 -6.72
CA VAL A 444 38.10 -10.76 -7.60
C VAL A 444 36.86 -11.24 -6.83
N GLU A 445 37.04 -12.04 -5.76
CA GLU A 445 35.95 -12.37 -4.82
C GLU A 445 35.37 -11.10 -4.19
N ARG A 446 36.22 -10.17 -3.70
CA ARG A 446 35.73 -8.89 -3.12
C ARG A 446 35.10 -7.99 -4.18
N MET A 447 35.60 -7.98 -5.41
CA MET A 447 34.98 -7.26 -6.54
C MET A 447 33.55 -7.77 -6.81
N ASP A 448 33.34 -9.09 -6.82
CA ASP A 448 32.03 -9.72 -6.97
C ASP A 448 31.09 -9.40 -5.78
N ASP A 449 31.63 -9.38 -4.57
CA ASP A 449 30.88 -9.01 -3.36
C ASP A 449 30.55 -7.51 -3.30
N GLU A 450 31.33 -6.61 -3.92
CA GLU A 450 30.97 -5.19 -4.12
C GLU A 450 29.89 -5.05 -5.21
N PHE A 451 30.03 -5.71 -6.35
CA PHE A 451 29.02 -5.72 -7.43
C PHE A 451 27.65 -6.18 -6.92
N THR A 452 27.67 -7.26 -6.14
CA THR A 452 26.49 -7.83 -5.47
C THR A 452 25.91 -6.91 -4.39
N ARG A 453 26.66 -5.94 -3.84
CA ARG A 453 26.15 -4.88 -2.95
C ARG A 453 25.55 -3.71 -3.73
N ILE A 454 26.19 -3.26 -4.81
CA ILE A 454 25.65 -2.23 -5.71
C ILE A 454 24.25 -2.63 -6.21
N LEU A 455 24.09 -3.87 -6.69
CA LEU A 455 22.81 -4.40 -7.18
C LEU A 455 21.78 -4.78 -6.07
N LYS A 456 22.04 -4.43 -4.81
CA LYS A 456 21.07 -4.47 -3.69
C LYS A 456 20.67 -3.09 -3.19
N GLU A 457 21.49 -2.07 -3.45
CA GLU A 457 21.26 -0.69 -3.02
C GLU A 457 20.55 0.13 -4.11
N CYS A 458 20.77 -0.18 -5.39
CA CYS A 458 19.97 0.35 -6.49
C CYS A 458 18.52 -0.14 -6.44
N ASP A 459 17.56 0.76 -6.68
CA ASP A 459 16.17 0.40 -6.95
C ASP A 459 16.06 -0.54 -8.17
N ALA A 460 15.12 -1.47 -8.11
CA ALA A 460 14.89 -2.53 -9.09
C ALA A 460 14.13 -2.07 -10.34
N HIS A 461 13.28 -1.04 -10.23
CA HIS A 461 12.40 -0.57 -11.31
C HIS A 461 13.01 0.61 -12.08
N SER A 462 13.95 1.33 -11.46
CA SER A 462 14.76 2.39 -12.06
C SER A 462 15.60 1.91 -13.25
N THR A 463 15.72 2.76 -14.26
CA THR A 463 16.63 2.56 -15.40
C THR A 463 18.10 2.45 -14.97
N GLU A 464 18.47 2.91 -13.77
CA GLU A 464 19.81 2.70 -13.23
C GLU A 464 20.13 1.21 -13.07
N TYR A 465 19.17 0.37 -12.64
CA TYR A 465 19.42 -1.07 -12.45
C TYR A 465 19.93 -1.73 -13.74
N VAL A 466 19.27 -1.42 -14.86
CA VAL A 466 19.65 -1.90 -16.19
C VAL A 466 21.02 -1.36 -16.62
N SER A 467 21.39 -0.15 -16.21
CA SER A 467 22.73 0.39 -16.47
C SER A 467 23.81 -0.35 -15.69
N ARG A 468 23.57 -0.68 -14.41
CA ARG A 468 24.49 -1.42 -13.54
C ARG A 468 24.63 -2.89 -13.95
N LEU A 469 23.54 -3.51 -14.41
CA LEU A 469 23.54 -4.91 -14.83
C LEU A 469 24.41 -5.15 -16.09
N ARG A 470 24.67 -4.11 -16.91
CA ARG A 470 25.62 -4.20 -18.04
C ARG A 470 27.06 -4.48 -17.59
N ASP A 471 27.44 -4.07 -16.39
CA ASP A 471 28.77 -4.33 -15.82
C ASP A 471 28.97 -5.82 -15.48
N GLU A 472 27.91 -6.64 -15.41
CA GLU A 472 28.02 -8.09 -15.22
C GLU A 472 28.89 -8.75 -16.32
N ALA A 473 28.81 -8.23 -17.55
CA ALA A 473 29.61 -8.69 -18.69
C ALA A 473 31.08 -8.23 -18.64
N LEU A 474 31.45 -7.29 -17.76
CA LEU A 474 32.84 -7.00 -17.39
C LEU A 474 33.31 -7.98 -16.31
N VAL A 475 32.50 -8.17 -15.25
CA VAL A 475 32.79 -9.10 -14.14
C VAL A 475 33.01 -10.52 -14.65
N CYS A 476 32.13 -11.04 -15.52
CA CYS A 476 32.28 -12.38 -16.11
C CYS A 476 33.58 -12.52 -16.93
N ARG A 477 33.96 -11.51 -17.72
CA ARG A 477 35.21 -11.52 -18.50
C ARG A 477 36.47 -11.51 -17.62
N ILE A 478 36.42 -10.80 -16.49
CA ILE A 478 37.50 -10.80 -15.49
C ILE A 478 37.64 -12.18 -14.83
N ILE A 479 36.51 -12.83 -14.50
CA ILE A 479 36.50 -14.21 -13.97
C ILE A 479 37.05 -15.20 -15.02
N ASP A 480 36.71 -15.04 -16.30
CA ASP A 480 37.22 -15.88 -17.39
C ASP A 480 38.73 -15.69 -17.65
N LYS A 481 39.24 -14.44 -17.56
CA LYS A 481 40.68 -14.15 -17.58
C LYS A 481 41.39 -14.85 -16.42
N LEU A 482 40.86 -14.71 -15.20
CA LEU A 482 41.40 -15.35 -14.01
C LEU A 482 41.34 -16.89 -14.06
N GLN A 483 40.32 -17.48 -14.69
CA GLN A 483 40.22 -18.93 -14.89
C GLN A 483 41.37 -19.44 -15.76
N LYS A 484 41.62 -18.81 -16.91
CA LYS A 484 42.73 -19.20 -17.79
C LYS A 484 44.08 -19.05 -17.09
N TYR A 485 44.28 -17.97 -16.34
CA TYR A 485 45.48 -17.77 -15.54
C TYR A 485 45.69 -18.88 -14.50
N LEU A 486 44.66 -19.26 -13.74
CA LEU A 486 44.77 -20.29 -12.69
C LEU A 486 44.82 -21.72 -13.24
N GLU A 487 44.13 -22.05 -14.33
CA GLU A 487 44.23 -23.37 -15.00
C GLU A 487 45.64 -23.59 -15.63
N GLU A 488 46.32 -22.52 -16.05
CA GLU A 488 47.68 -22.59 -16.63
C GLU A 488 48.81 -22.58 -15.57
N GLN A 489 48.56 -22.04 -14.36
CA GLN A 489 49.53 -22.00 -13.26
C GLN A 489 49.69 -23.38 -12.61
N ARG A 490 50.83 -24.05 -12.88
CA ARG A 490 51.11 -25.44 -12.43
C ARG A 490 51.15 -25.66 -10.91
N ASP A 491 51.41 -24.62 -10.12
CA ASP A 491 51.48 -24.69 -8.65
C ASP A 491 50.17 -24.27 -7.96
N SER A 492 49.07 -24.08 -8.70
CA SER A 492 47.78 -23.67 -8.15
C SER A 492 47.18 -24.74 -7.21
N LEU A 493 46.68 -24.30 -6.06
CA LEU A 493 46.00 -25.18 -5.11
C LEU A 493 44.60 -25.54 -5.65
N PRO A 494 44.21 -26.83 -5.70
CA PRO A 494 42.88 -27.23 -6.18
C PRO A 494 41.70 -26.57 -5.44
N GLY A 495 41.91 -26.17 -4.17
CA GLY A 495 40.92 -25.42 -3.40
C GLY A 495 40.65 -24.00 -3.93
N ASP A 496 41.66 -23.33 -4.47
CA ASP A 496 41.51 -21.98 -5.06
C ASP A 496 40.83 -22.06 -6.43
N ILE A 497 41.09 -23.14 -7.18
CA ILE A 497 40.32 -23.48 -8.41
C ILE A 497 38.85 -23.73 -8.05
N CYS A 498 38.55 -24.53 -7.01
CA CYS A 498 37.17 -24.74 -6.56
C CYS A 498 36.46 -23.45 -6.12
N ARG A 499 37.16 -22.52 -5.44
CA ARG A 499 36.64 -21.18 -5.08
C ARG A 499 36.33 -20.32 -6.31
N LEU A 500 37.20 -20.33 -7.31
CA LEU A 500 36.92 -19.64 -8.58
C LEU A 500 35.73 -20.26 -9.31
N TYR A 501 35.68 -21.59 -9.39
CA TYR A 501 34.63 -22.32 -10.09
C TYR A 501 33.25 -22.04 -9.49
N ILE A 502 33.11 -22.00 -8.15
CA ILE A 502 31.82 -21.65 -7.54
C ILE A 502 31.42 -20.19 -7.82
N ARG A 503 32.36 -19.23 -7.86
CA ARG A 503 32.08 -17.85 -8.28
C ARG A 503 31.61 -17.77 -9.74
N LYS A 504 32.22 -18.54 -10.65
CA LYS A 504 31.76 -18.64 -12.05
C LYS A 504 30.38 -19.31 -12.16
N VAL A 505 30.13 -20.38 -11.40
CA VAL A 505 28.83 -21.05 -11.31
C VAL A 505 27.74 -20.10 -10.79
N ASP A 506 28.02 -19.29 -9.75
CA ASP A 506 27.09 -18.32 -9.16
C ASP A 506 26.68 -17.16 -10.11
N HIS A 507 27.42 -16.99 -11.22
CA HIS A 507 27.11 -16.09 -12.34
C HIS A 507 26.44 -16.75 -13.55
N LEU A 508 26.34 -18.09 -13.58
CA LEU A 508 25.80 -18.85 -14.72
C LEU A 508 24.50 -19.61 -14.39
N TYR A 509 24.36 -20.14 -13.17
CA TYR A 509 23.32 -21.12 -12.85
C TYR A 509 21.89 -20.64 -13.11
N PHE A 510 21.63 -19.34 -12.89
CA PHE A 510 20.32 -18.71 -13.04
C PHE A 510 20.03 -18.18 -14.45
N LYS A 511 21.02 -18.18 -15.35
CA LYS A 511 20.86 -17.72 -16.73
C LYS A 511 20.35 -18.86 -17.61
N PHE A 512 19.38 -18.54 -18.46
CA PHE A 512 18.83 -19.46 -19.45
C PHE A 512 19.59 -19.31 -20.77
N ASP A 513 20.12 -20.40 -21.32
CA ASP A 513 20.78 -20.43 -22.61
C ASP A 513 19.81 -20.88 -23.71
N ILE A 514 19.51 -19.98 -24.64
CA ILE A 514 18.65 -20.23 -25.79
C ILE A 514 19.33 -21.22 -26.77
N ASN A 515 20.66 -21.29 -26.79
CA ASN A 515 21.40 -22.14 -27.73
C ASN A 515 21.22 -23.63 -27.42
N VAL A 516 21.05 -24.01 -26.15
CA VAL A 516 20.68 -25.37 -25.71
C VAL A 516 19.42 -25.87 -26.42
N PHE A 517 18.41 -25.01 -26.58
CA PHE A 517 17.17 -25.37 -27.24
C PHE A 517 17.32 -25.43 -28.77
N LYS A 518 18.10 -24.54 -29.37
CA LYS A 518 18.42 -24.59 -30.81
C LYS A 518 19.17 -25.87 -31.19
N GLN A 519 20.14 -26.29 -30.38
CA GLN A 519 20.88 -27.55 -30.59
C GLN A 519 20.02 -28.81 -30.35
N ARG A 520 18.94 -28.68 -29.56
CA ARG A 520 17.94 -29.74 -29.34
C ARG A 520 16.93 -29.85 -30.50
N GLU A 521 16.78 -28.79 -31.28
CA GLU A 521 15.91 -28.75 -32.47
C GLU A 521 16.71 -29.11 -33.74
N ASP A 522 17.92 -28.59 -33.91
CA ASP A 522 18.87 -28.93 -34.98
C ASP A 522 20.22 -29.46 -34.40
N PRO A 523 20.45 -30.79 -34.35
CA PRO A 523 21.67 -31.37 -33.81
C PRO A 523 22.97 -31.06 -34.59
N ASP A 524 22.85 -30.63 -35.84
CA ASP A 524 23.96 -30.50 -36.81
C ASP A 524 24.59 -29.09 -36.82
N VAL A 525 24.20 -28.20 -35.90
CA VAL A 525 24.48 -26.75 -35.98
C VAL A 525 24.98 -26.12 -34.66
N ASN A 526 26.09 -26.62 -34.07
CA ASN A 526 27.12 -25.82 -33.37
C ASN A 526 28.27 -26.68 -32.78
N ASP A 527 29.52 -26.37 -33.14
CA ASP A 527 30.74 -26.81 -32.42
C ASP A 527 31.05 -25.92 -31.19
N LYS A 528 30.06 -25.62 -30.35
CA LYS A 528 30.21 -24.74 -29.18
C LYS A 528 29.78 -25.44 -27.90
N GLU A 529 30.64 -25.42 -26.88
CA GLU A 529 30.31 -25.86 -25.53
C GLU A 529 29.07 -25.10 -25.01
N THR A 530 28.06 -25.82 -24.52
CA THR A 530 26.87 -25.19 -23.96
C THR A 530 27.09 -24.72 -22.53
N SER A 531 26.18 -23.88 -22.00
CA SER A 531 26.17 -23.56 -20.57
C SER A 531 26.06 -24.81 -19.68
N ILE A 532 25.38 -25.86 -20.17
CA ILE A 532 25.12 -27.10 -19.44
C ILE A 532 26.39 -27.96 -19.36
N ASP A 533 27.12 -28.12 -20.47
CA ASP A 533 28.38 -28.88 -20.50
C ASP A 533 29.44 -28.21 -19.63
N LEU A 534 29.52 -26.88 -19.70
CA LEU A 534 30.41 -26.08 -18.88
C LEU A 534 30.04 -26.14 -17.39
N MET A 535 28.75 -26.07 -17.04
CA MET A 535 28.26 -26.24 -15.67
C MET A 535 28.62 -27.62 -15.11
N ASP A 536 28.41 -28.67 -15.90
CA ASP A 536 28.73 -30.05 -15.54
C ASP A 536 30.24 -30.27 -15.37
N ARG A 537 31.08 -29.72 -16.25
CA ARG A 537 32.56 -29.72 -16.15
C ARG A 537 33.03 -29.08 -14.83
N LEU A 538 32.50 -27.89 -14.50
CA LEU A 538 32.87 -27.16 -13.28
C LEU A 538 32.40 -27.88 -12.01
N CYS A 539 31.14 -28.32 -11.96
CA CYS A 539 30.60 -28.98 -10.77
C CYS A 539 31.21 -30.37 -10.54
N LYS A 540 31.45 -31.18 -11.58
CA LYS A 540 32.17 -32.47 -11.43
C LYS A 540 33.58 -32.29 -10.88
N TYR A 541 34.30 -31.24 -11.28
CA TYR A 541 35.61 -30.92 -10.70
C TYR A 541 35.51 -30.58 -9.20
N ILE A 542 34.52 -29.77 -8.80
CA ILE A 542 34.27 -29.45 -7.38
C ILE A 542 33.96 -30.74 -6.60
N TYR A 543 33.09 -31.62 -7.10
CA TYR A 543 32.68 -32.83 -6.38
C TYR A 543 33.88 -33.73 -6.00
N VAL A 544 34.88 -33.83 -6.88
CA VAL A 544 36.10 -34.64 -6.70
C VAL A 544 37.16 -33.93 -5.84
N ASN A 545 37.45 -32.66 -6.10
CA ASN A 545 38.62 -31.97 -5.54
C ASN A 545 38.34 -31.17 -4.27
N ASP A 546 37.07 -30.89 -3.95
CA ASP A 546 36.69 -30.08 -2.80
C ASP A 546 36.71 -30.88 -1.48
N LYS A 547 37.45 -30.32 -0.51
CA LYS A 547 37.59 -30.79 0.88
C LYS A 547 36.62 -30.13 1.85
N THR A 548 35.90 -29.09 1.41
CA THR A 548 34.91 -28.37 2.21
C THR A 548 33.51 -28.80 1.80
N ASP A 549 32.66 -29.19 2.75
CA ASP A 549 31.31 -29.65 2.37
C ASP A 549 30.38 -28.49 1.92
N ARG A 550 30.77 -27.25 2.26
CA ARG A 550 30.07 -26.00 1.94
C ARG A 550 30.08 -25.67 0.44
N ILE A 551 31.23 -25.73 -0.23
CA ILE A 551 31.33 -25.36 -1.66
C ILE A 551 30.69 -26.46 -2.50
N LYS A 552 30.94 -27.73 -2.18
CA LYS A 552 30.25 -28.91 -2.70
C LYS A 552 28.72 -28.81 -2.62
N SER A 553 28.16 -28.52 -1.44
CA SER A 553 26.72 -28.33 -1.24
C SER A 553 26.15 -27.22 -2.13
N ARG A 554 26.83 -26.07 -2.23
CA ARG A 554 26.40 -24.97 -3.13
C ARG A 554 26.47 -25.38 -4.60
N ALA A 555 27.53 -26.06 -5.03
CA ALA A 555 27.70 -26.51 -6.41
C ALA A 555 26.62 -27.51 -6.84
N ILE A 556 26.22 -28.44 -5.95
CA ILE A 556 25.10 -29.36 -6.16
C ILE A 556 23.79 -28.58 -6.38
N LEU A 557 23.47 -27.64 -5.47
CA LEU A 557 22.22 -26.86 -5.55
C LEU A 557 22.15 -25.96 -6.80
N SER A 558 23.27 -25.34 -7.19
CA SER A 558 23.35 -24.53 -8.42
C SER A 558 23.29 -25.39 -9.69
N HIS A 559 23.87 -26.60 -9.70
CA HIS A 559 23.74 -27.54 -10.82
C HIS A 559 22.28 -28.01 -10.98
N ILE A 560 21.61 -28.40 -9.89
CA ILE A 560 20.18 -28.78 -9.89
C ILE A 560 19.31 -27.62 -10.40
N TYR A 561 19.56 -26.38 -9.94
CA TYR A 561 18.84 -25.20 -10.41
C TYR A 561 19.00 -25.01 -11.93
N HIS A 562 20.23 -25.11 -12.46
CA HIS A 562 20.50 -24.93 -13.88
C HIS A 562 19.84 -26.03 -14.74
N ARG A 563 19.85 -27.28 -14.29
CA ARG A 563 19.14 -28.40 -14.94
C ARG A 563 17.62 -28.18 -14.94
N ALA A 564 17.05 -27.78 -13.80
CA ALA A 564 15.64 -27.48 -13.66
C ALA A 564 15.18 -26.25 -14.50
N LEU A 565 16.06 -25.28 -14.73
CA LEU A 565 15.79 -24.12 -15.58
C LEU A 565 15.60 -24.51 -17.07
N HIS A 566 16.39 -25.48 -17.56
CA HIS A 566 16.44 -25.94 -18.95
C HIS A 566 15.56 -27.16 -19.27
N ASP A 567 14.52 -27.45 -18.46
CA ASP A 567 13.63 -28.61 -18.62
C ASP A 567 14.30 -30.01 -18.49
N TYR A 568 15.43 -30.14 -17.77
CA TYR A 568 16.02 -31.44 -17.44
C TYR A 568 15.49 -31.95 -16.09
N TRP A 569 14.18 -32.20 -16.01
CA TRP A 569 13.49 -32.52 -14.75
C TRP A 569 14.03 -33.78 -14.06
N TYR A 570 14.13 -34.90 -14.79
CA TYR A 570 14.57 -36.18 -14.24
C TYR A 570 15.97 -36.09 -13.63
N GLU A 571 16.93 -35.50 -14.36
CA GLU A 571 18.30 -35.29 -13.87
C GLU A 571 18.35 -34.40 -12.62
N ALA A 572 17.58 -33.30 -12.61
CA ALA A 572 17.52 -32.38 -11.49
C ALA A 572 16.90 -33.02 -10.24
N ARG A 573 15.84 -33.82 -10.40
CA ARG A 573 15.21 -34.61 -9.33
C ARG A 573 16.17 -35.65 -8.78
N ASP A 574 16.82 -36.41 -9.66
CA ASP A 574 17.69 -37.53 -9.24
C ASP A 574 18.96 -37.00 -8.57
N LEU A 575 19.52 -35.87 -9.02
CA LEU A 575 20.59 -35.14 -8.32
C LEU A 575 20.16 -34.63 -6.94
N MET A 576 18.94 -34.11 -6.79
CA MET A 576 18.41 -33.69 -5.48
C MET A 576 18.29 -34.88 -4.52
N LEU A 577 17.71 -36.00 -4.98
CA LEU A 577 17.54 -37.21 -4.17
C LEU A 577 18.88 -37.85 -3.78
N MET A 578 19.81 -38.01 -4.73
CA MET A 578 21.16 -38.55 -4.45
C MET A 578 21.97 -37.70 -3.45
N SER A 579 21.65 -36.41 -3.31
CA SER A 579 22.39 -35.50 -2.43
C SER A 579 22.05 -35.64 -0.94
N HIS A 580 20.85 -36.17 -0.60
CA HIS A 580 20.30 -36.18 0.76
C HIS A 580 20.35 -34.82 1.50
N LEU A 581 20.40 -33.70 0.76
CA LEU A 581 20.50 -32.36 1.35
C LEU A 581 19.25 -31.97 2.17
N GLN A 582 18.11 -32.62 1.93
CA GLN A 582 16.84 -32.34 2.63
C GLN A 582 16.94 -32.50 4.15
N ASP A 583 17.72 -33.48 4.63
CA ASP A 583 17.92 -33.73 6.05
C ASP A 583 18.94 -32.74 6.67
N ASN A 584 20.03 -32.48 5.94
CA ASN A 584 21.18 -31.72 6.45
C ASN A 584 21.02 -30.19 6.37
N ILE A 585 20.17 -29.67 5.47
CA ILE A 585 20.08 -28.23 5.16
C ILE A 585 19.66 -27.36 6.36
N GLN A 586 18.95 -27.93 7.34
CA GLN A 586 18.50 -27.22 8.55
C GLN A 586 19.67 -26.71 9.41
N HIS A 587 20.83 -27.37 9.34
CA HIS A 587 22.06 -26.96 10.02
C HIS A 587 23.04 -26.17 9.13
N GLY A 588 22.70 -25.98 7.84
CA GLY A 588 23.49 -25.19 6.90
C GLY A 588 23.36 -23.68 7.10
N GLU A 589 24.31 -22.91 6.54
CA GLU A 589 24.25 -21.45 6.57
C GLU A 589 22.97 -20.90 5.92
N PRO A 590 22.40 -19.78 6.41
CA PRO A 590 21.21 -19.16 5.81
C PRO A 590 21.32 -18.89 4.31
N ASN A 591 22.49 -18.49 3.80
CA ASN A 591 22.70 -18.26 2.37
C ASN A 591 22.65 -19.54 1.51
N THR A 592 22.92 -20.71 2.12
CA THR A 592 22.76 -22.02 1.48
C THR A 592 21.33 -22.52 1.62
N GLN A 593 20.64 -22.24 2.74
CA GLN A 593 19.20 -22.48 2.90
C GLN A 593 18.36 -21.69 1.89
N ILE A 594 18.69 -20.40 1.69
CA ILE A 594 18.08 -19.55 0.66
C ILE A 594 18.28 -20.16 -0.74
N LEU A 595 19.49 -20.64 -1.05
CA LEU A 595 19.77 -21.31 -2.33
C LEU A 595 18.96 -22.61 -2.48
N TYR A 596 18.87 -23.44 -1.44
CA TYR A 596 18.05 -24.65 -1.42
C TYR A 596 16.57 -24.36 -1.65
N ASN A 597 15.98 -23.39 -0.93
CA ASN A 597 14.58 -22.99 -1.09
C ASN A 597 14.28 -22.54 -2.53
N ARG A 598 15.21 -21.77 -3.13
CA ARG A 598 15.10 -21.32 -4.52
C ARG A 598 15.24 -22.48 -5.52
N THR A 599 16.14 -23.42 -5.28
CA THR A 599 16.28 -24.65 -6.08
C THR A 599 15.04 -25.53 -5.96
N MET A 600 14.39 -25.60 -4.80
CA MET A 600 13.13 -26.33 -4.61
C MET A 600 11.97 -25.67 -5.37
N VAL A 601 11.87 -24.34 -5.33
CA VAL A 601 10.92 -23.60 -6.20
C VAL A 601 11.19 -23.88 -7.67
N GLN A 602 12.45 -23.85 -8.10
CA GLN A 602 12.80 -24.09 -9.51
C GLN A 602 12.49 -25.55 -9.94
N LEU A 603 12.67 -26.53 -9.05
CA LEU A 603 12.24 -27.92 -9.26
C LEU A 603 10.71 -28.03 -9.39
N GLY A 604 9.95 -27.35 -8.52
CA GLY A 604 8.49 -27.31 -8.58
C GLY A 604 7.97 -26.68 -9.89
N LEU A 605 8.56 -25.56 -10.32
CA LEU A 605 8.27 -24.92 -11.61
C LEU A 605 8.64 -25.83 -12.80
N CYS A 606 9.73 -26.60 -12.70
CA CYS A 606 10.12 -27.57 -13.73
C CYS A 606 9.17 -28.78 -13.80
N ALA A 607 8.76 -29.33 -12.65
CA ALA A 607 7.74 -30.38 -12.56
C ALA A 607 6.40 -29.91 -13.16
N PHE A 608 6.00 -28.67 -12.88
CA PHE A 608 4.81 -28.05 -13.47
C PHE A 608 4.90 -27.93 -14.99
N ARG A 609 6.05 -27.46 -15.54
CA ARG A 609 6.30 -27.39 -16.99
C ARG A 609 6.17 -28.76 -17.69
N HIS A 610 6.51 -29.84 -17.00
CA HIS A 610 6.34 -31.23 -17.49
C HIS A 610 4.90 -31.77 -17.32
N GLY A 611 4.01 -31.06 -16.63
CA GLY A 611 2.66 -31.52 -16.33
C GLY A 611 2.54 -32.46 -15.11
N ASN A 612 3.60 -32.58 -14.30
CA ASN A 612 3.63 -33.37 -13.07
C ASN A 612 3.04 -32.56 -11.89
N ILE A 613 1.75 -32.24 -12.00
CA ILE A 613 1.04 -31.30 -11.12
C ILE A 613 1.14 -31.65 -9.61
N ARG A 614 1.17 -32.94 -9.26
CA ARG A 614 1.33 -33.38 -7.86
C ARG A 614 2.71 -33.04 -7.30
N GLU A 615 3.77 -33.48 -7.97
CA GLU A 615 5.15 -33.22 -7.53
C GLU A 615 5.45 -31.71 -7.52
N ALA A 616 4.85 -30.94 -8.44
CA ALA A 616 4.89 -29.49 -8.43
C ALA A 616 4.18 -28.88 -7.20
N HIS A 617 3.01 -29.38 -6.81
CA HIS A 617 2.31 -28.91 -5.61
C HIS A 617 3.09 -29.25 -4.34
N ASP A 618 3.56 -30.49 -4.21
CA ASP A 618 4.25 -31.00 -3.04
C ASP A 618 5.56 -30.22 -2.78
N ALA A 619 6.36 -29.96 -3.83
CA ALA A 619 7.60 -29.18 -3.73
C ALA A 619 7.38 -27.69 -3.37
N LEU A 620 6.20 -27.13 -3.65
CA LEU A 620 5.89 -25.72 -3.40
C LEU A 620 5.06 -25.50 -2.11
N CYS A 621 4.50 -26.55 -1.53
CA CYS A 621 3.52 -26.45 -0.44
C CYS A 621 4.13 -25.84 0.84
N ASP A 622 5.31 -26.29 1.26
CA ASP A 622 5.95 -25.81 2.49
C ASP A 622 6.35 -24.32 2.41
N ILE A 623 6.76 -23.87 1.23
CA ILE A 623 7.21 -22.48 0.99
C ILE A 623 6.02 -21.51 0.94
N GLN A 624 4.95 -21.89 0.22
CA GLN A 624 3.79 -21.02 0.02
C GLN A 624 2.77 -21.08 1.16
N SER A 625 2.58 -22.23 1.81
CA SER A 625 1.59 -22.38 2.90
C SER A 625 1.97 -21.64 4.18
N GLY A 626 3.27 -21.42 4.43
CA GLY A 626 3.78 -20.72 5.60
C GLY A 626 3.65 -19.19 5.54
N GLY A 627 3.18 -18.60 4.43
CA GLY A 627 3.02 -17.15 4.26
C GLY A 627 4.33 -16.33 4.20
N ARG A 628 5.49 -16.99 4.29
CA ARG A 628 6.82 -16.38 4.40
C ARG A 628 7.68 -16.51 3.13
N ALA A 629 7.09 -16.84 1.98
CA ALA A 629 7.80 -17.11 0.73
C ALA A 629 8.81 -15.99 0.34
N LYS A 630 8.44 -14.71 0.53
CA LYS A 630 9.30 -13.54 0.26
C LYS A 630 10.59 -13.54 1.10
N GLU A 631 10.51 -14.01 2.35
CA GLU A 631 11.65 -14.11 3.28
C GLU A 631 12.50 -15.35 2.96
N LEU A 632 11.85 -16.50 2.78
CA LEU A 632 12.51 -17.80 2.52
C LEU A 632 13.29 -17.82 1.20
N LEU A 633 12.90 -16.99 0.23
CA LEU A 633 13.58 -16.79 -1.05
C LEU A 633 14.50 -15.54 -1.07
N ALA A 634 14.63 -14.85 0.07
CA ALA A 634 15.43 -13.64 0.28
C ALA A 634 15.12 -12.48 -0.69
N GLN A 635 13.84 -12.24 -0.96
CA GLN A 635 13.35 -11.13 -1.79
C GLN A 635 12.91 -9.91 -0.95
N GLY A 636 12.75 -10.08 0.37
CA GLY A 636 12.50 -8.98 1.33
C GLY A 636 11.71 -9.43 2.57
N PRO A 637 11.53 -8.54 3.56
CA PRO A 637 10.67 -8.78 4.70
C PRO A 637 9.19 -8.78 4.29
N THR A 638 8.35 -9.35 5.15
CA THR A 638 6.89 -9.33 5.02
C THR A 638 6.31 -8.23 5.91
N MET A 639 5.63 -7.24 5.33
CA MET A 639 5.09 -6.05 6.02
C MET A 639 4.39 -6.40 7.35
N GLN A 640 3.51 -7.41 7.32
CA GLN A 640 2.71 -7.89 8.47
C GLN A 640 3.52 -8.34 9.70
N ARG A 641 4.86 -8.42 9.63
CA ARG A 641 5.73 -8.81 10.76
C ARG A 641 6.89 -7.84 11.03
N GLN A 642 6.99 -6.69 10.35
CA GLN A 642 8.01 -5.70 10.70
C GLN A 642 7.82 -5.17 12.14
N GLN A 643 6.57 -5.07 12.60
CA GLN A 643 6.22 -4.68 13.97
C GLN A 643 6.72 -5.67 15.06
N GLU A 644 7.14 -6.89 14.70
CA GLU A 644 7.64 -7.91 15.64
C GLU A 644 9.19 -7.99 15.67
N ARG A 645 9.92 -7.28 14.79
CA ARG A 645 11.37 -7.44 14.60
C ARG A 645 12.22 -6.38 15.30
N THR A 646 13.49 -6.72 15.54
CA THR A 646 14.51 -5.76 15.98
C THR A 646 15.22 -5.15 14.78
N ALA A 647 15.64 -3.88 14.88
CA ALA A 647 16.34 -3.17 13.81
C ALA A 647 17.67 -3.83 13.40
N GLU A 648 18.36 -4.52 14.33
CA GLU A 648 19.57 -5.30 14.02
C GLU A 648 19.26 -6.54 13.17
N GLU A 649 18.15 -7.23 13.47
CA GLU A 649 17.69 -8.39 12.69
C GLU A 649 17.25 -7.98 11.28
N GLU A 650 16.46 -6.91 11.12
CA GLU A 650 16.10 -6.39 9.80
C GLU A 650 17.34 -5.95 9.01
N LYS A 651 18.34 -5.34 9.66
CA LYS A 651 19.62 -4.98 9.01
C LYS A 651 20.38 -6.20 8.51
N LEU A 652 20.33 -7.33 9.23
CA LEU A 652 20.88 -8.61 8.79
C LEU A 652 20.05 -9.24 7.66
N GLU A 653 18.71 -9.17 7.70
CA GLU A 653 17.86 -9.61 6.58
C GLU A 653 18.09 -8.76 5.32
N LYS A 654 18.21 -7.44 5.43
CA LYS A 654 18.50 -6.50 4.33
C LYS A 654 19.84 -6.84 3.65
N GLN A 655 20.86 -7.27 4.41
CA GLN A 655 22.12 -7.79 3.87
C GLN A 655 21.97 -9.14 3.15
N ARG A 656 21.11 -10.05 3.67
CA ARG A 656 20.84 -11.38 3.09
C ARG A 656 20.00 -11.33 1.81
N ARG A 657 19.27 -10.24 1.53
CA ARG A 657 18.47 -10.09 0.28
C ARG A 657 19.31 -10.40 -0.96
N MET A 658 18.72 -11.06 -1.95
CA MET A 658 19.34 -11.32 -3.25
C MET A 658 19.11 -10.14 -4.21
N PRO A 659 20.02 -9.88 -5.18
CA PRO A 659 19.79 -8.90 -6.25
C PRO A 659 18.53 -9.22 -7.09
N PHE A 660 17.80 -8.18 -7.53
CA PHE A 660 16.52 -8.31 -8.25
C PHE A 660 16.58 -9.21 -9.50
N HIS A 661 17.65 -9.14 -10.30
CA HIS A 661 17.80 -10.01 -11.48
C HIS A 661 17.93 -11.52 -11.15
N LYS A 662 18.09 -11.90 -9.87
CA LYS A 662 18.04 -13.29 -9.41
C LYS A 662 16.71 -13.62 -8.73
N HIS A 663 15.73 -12.72 -8.63
CA HIS A 663 14.42 -13.00 -8.01
C HIS A 663 13.59 -13.98 -8.86
N ILE A 664 12.61 -14.64 -8.22
CA ILE A 664 11.62 -15.50 -8.87
C ILE A 664 10.27 -14.88 -8.54
N ASN A 665 9.46 -14.50 -9.54
CA ASN A 665 8.21 -13.78 -9.30
C ASN A 665 7.29 -14.58 -8.34
N LEU A 666 6.87 -13.92 -7.25
CA LEU A 666 6.00 -14.52 -6.23
C LEU A 666 4.58 -14.72 -6.75
N GLU A 667 4.09 -13.90 -7.69
CA GLU A 667 2.78 -14.11 -8.32
C GLU A 667 2.79 -15.35 -9.23
N LEU A 668 3.88 -15.57 -9.97
CA LEU A 668 4.10 -16.79 -10.76
C LEU A 668 4.13 -18.04 -9.85
N LEU A 669 4.89 -17.98 -8.75
CA LEU A 669 4.94 -19.04 -7.74
C LEU A 669 3.55 -19.33 -7.14
N GLU A 670 2.82 -18.29 -6.73
CA GLU A 670 1.50 -18.45 -6.13
C GLU A 670 0.47 -18.96 -7.13
N CYS A 671 0.46 -18.43 -8.36
CA CYS A 671 -0.44 -18.90 -9.42
C CYS A 671 -0.19 -20.37 -9.76
N VAL A 672 1.07 -20.79 -9.94
CA VAL A 672 1.42 -22.20 -10.16
C VAL A 672 1.01 -23.09 -8.99
N TYR A 673 1.22 -22.65 -7.74
CA TYR A 673 0.77 -23.38 -6.55
C TYR A 673 -0.76 -23.53 -6.49
N LEU A 674 -1.51 -22.44 -6.73
CA LEU A 674 -2.97 -22.42 -6.65
C LEU A 674 -3.64 -23.17 -7.81
N VAL A 675 -3.11 -23.08 -9.04
CA VAL A 675 -3.57 -23.89 -10.18
C VAL A 675 -3.30 -25.38 -9.94
N SER A 676 -2.13 -25.73 -9.39
CA SER A 676 -1.82 -27.12 -9.03
C SER A 676 -2.71 -27.64 -7.89
N ALA A 677 -3.04 -26.78 -6.91
CA ALA A 677 -4.00 -27.10 -5.88
C ALA A 677 -5.42 -27.28 -6.43
N MET A 678 -5.86 -26.41 -7.35
CA MET A 678 -7.18 -26.48 -8.00
C MET A 678 -7.37 -27.80 -8.76
N LEU A 679 -6.39 -28.18 -9.58
CA LEU A 679 -6.43 -29.40 -10.40
C LEU A 679 -6.48 -30.70 -9.57
N MET A 680 -6.04 -30.68 -8.31
CA MET A 680 -6.14 -31.84 -7.41
C MET A 680 -7.32 -31.78 -6.44
N GLU A 681 -7.58 -30.63 -5.82
CA GLU A 681 -8.63 -30.48 -4.79
C GLU A 681 -10.03 -30.48 -5.42
N ILE A 682 -10.25 -29.93 -6.63
CA ILE A 682 -11.60 -29.86 -7.23
C ILE A 682 -12.15 -31.24 -7.65
N PRO A 683 -11.40 -32.12 -8.35
CA PRO A 683 -11.87 -33.49 -8.62
C PRO A 683 -12.06 -34.30 -7.33
N TYR A 684 -11.14 -34.17 -6.36
CA TYR A 684 -11.23 -34.83 -5.05
C TYR A 684 -12.45 -34.33 -4.24
N MET A 685 -12.79 -33.04 -4.34
CA MET A 685 -13.99 -32.45 -3.75
C MET A 685 -15.28 -33.06 -4.31
N ALA A 686 -15.35 -33.24 -5.64
CA ALA A 686 -16.53 -33.80 -6.29
C ALA A 686 -16.69 -35.29 -5.97
N ALA A 687 -15.62 -36.08 -6.04
CA ALA A 687 -15.64 -37.52 -5.74
C ALA A 687 -16.04 -37.85 -4.28
N HIS A 688 -15.87 -36.91 -3.35
CA HIS A 688 -16.06 -37.14 -1.92
C HIS A 688 -16.96 -36.11 -1.22
N GLU A 689 -17.86 -35.44 -1.94
CA GLU A 689 -18.77 -34.42 -1.39
C GLU A 689 -19.53 -34.92 -0.14
N PHE A 690 -19.95 -36.18 -0.14
CA PHE A 690 -20.71 -36.79 0.95
C PHE A 690 -19.88 -37.45 2.06
N ASN A 691 -18.55 -37.50 1.95
CA ASN A 691 -17.69 -38.22 2.90
C ASN A 691 -17.29 -37.33 4.09
N PRO A 692 -17.58 -37.72 5.36
CA PRO A 692 -17.27 -36.89 6.53
C PRO A 692 -15.77 -36.84 6.84
N ARG A 693 -14.97 -37.80 6.35
CA ARG A 693 -13.52 -37.90 6.56
C ARG A 693 -12.71 -37.17 5.48
N ARG A 694 -13.30 -36.21 4.76
CA ARG A 694 -12.62 -35.41 3.73
C ARG A 694 -11.31 -34.81 4.26
N ARG A 695 -10.19 -35.25 3.70
CA ARG A 695 -8.87 -34.64 3.91
C ARG A 695 -8.73 -33.45 2.96
N LEU A 696 -8.36 -32.27 3.47
CA LEU A 696 -7.99 -31.14 2.61
C LEU A 696 -6.56 -31.37 2.12
N ILE A 697 -6.34 -31.27 0.81
CA ILE A 697 -5.00 -31.35 0.21
C ILE A 697 -4.28 -30.03 0.45
N SER A 698 -4.91 -28.91 0.08
CA SER A 698 -4.39 -27.56 0.37
C SER A 698 -5.32 -26.77 1.28
N LYS A 699 -4.83 -26.51 2.51
CA LYS A 699 -5.48 -25.58 3.45
C LYS A 699 -5.54 -24.15 2.91
N SER A 700 -4.50 -23.72 2.19
CA SER A 700 -4.38 -22.36 1.65
C SER A 700 -5.41 -22.10 0.53
N PHE A 701 -5.47 -22.99 -0.47
CA PHE A 701 -6.47 -22.92 -1.54
C PHE A 701 -7.90 -22.99 -0.98
N HIS A 702 -8.15 -23.88 -0.01
CA HIS A 702 -9.47 -23.99 0.62
C HIS A 702 -9.86 -22.75 1.45
N HIS A 703 -8.89 -22.05 2.05
CA HIS A 703 -9.12 -20.75 2.70
C HIS A 703 -9.48 -19.68 1.66
N GLN A 704 -8.75 -19.59 0.55
CA GLN A 704 -9.01 -18.62 -0.51
C GLN A 704 -10.39 -18.83 -1.17
N LEU A 705 -10.79 -20.09 -1.41
CA LEU A 705 -12.12 -20.43 -1.89
C LEU A 705 -13.21 -19.95 -0.91
N LYS A 706 -13.07 -20.28 0.38
CA LYS A 706 -13.99 -19.85 1.45
C LYS A 706 -14.04 -18.34 1.64
N PHE A 707 -12.95 -17.62 1.41
CA PHE A 707 -12.93 -16.16 1.44
C PHE A 707 -13.82 -15.61 0.33
N SER A 708 -13.71 -16.14 -0.90
CA SER A 708 -14.56 -15.74 -2.03
C SER A 708 -16.03 -16.13 -1.90
N GLU A 709 -16.35 -17.18 -1.14
CA GLU A 709 -17.74 -17.59 -0.84
C GLU A 709 -18.35 -16.74 0.30
N ARG A 710 -17.56 -15.89 0.97
CA ARG A 710 -18.01 -14.90 1.97
C ARG A 710 -18.15 -13.48 1.42
N GLN A 711 -17.57 -13.17 0.26
CA GLN A 711 -17.73 -11.87 -0.39
C GLN A 711 -19.17 -11.69 -0.87
N ALA A 712 -19.85 -10.62 -0.41
CA ALA A 712 -21.28 -10.39 -0.69
C ALA A 712 -21.56 -9.90 -2.12
N LEU A 713 -20.57 -9.28 -2.76
CA LEU A 713 -20.47 -9.14 -4.22
C LEU A 713 -19.19 -9.85 -4.67
N VAL A 714 -19.25 -10.51 -5.82
CA VAL A 714 -18.09 -11.01 -6.55
C VAL A 714 -18.15 -10.37 -7.93
N GLY A 715 -17.16 -9.54 -8.26
CA GLY A 715 -17.05 -8.91 -9.58
C GLY A 715 -16.49 -9.86 -10.65
N PRO A 716 -16.21 -9.36 -11.86
CA PRO A 716 -15.26 -10.04 -12.73
C PRO A 716 -13.89 -10.16 -12.01
N PRO A 717 -13.14 -11.27 -12.18
CA PRO A 717 -11.85 -11.43 -11.54
C PRO A 717 -10.78 -10.53 -12.19
N GLU A 718 -9.93 -9.91 -11.37
CA GLU A 718 -8.80 -9.08 -11.82
C GLU A 718 -7.47 -9.46 -11.15
N ILE A 719 -7.55 -9.92 -9.90
CA ILE A 719 -6.40 -10.41 -9.14
C ILE A 719 -6.18 -11.89 -9.49
N MET A 720 -4.91 -12.33 -9.59
CA MET A 720 -4.55 -13.72 -9.93
C MET A 720 -5.26 -14.79 -9.07
N ARG A 721 -5.46 -14.51 -7.78
CA ARG A 721 -6.19 -15.39 -6.85
C ARG A 721 -7.68 -15.52 -7.20
N GLU A 722 -8.28 -14.46 -7.72
CA GLU A 722 -9.69 -14.43 -8.12
C GLU A 722 -9.91 -15.13 -9.45
N HIS A 723 -8.98 -14.99 -10.40
CA HIS A 723 -8.95 -15.77 -11.65
C HIS A 723 -8.97 -17.28 -11.37
N VAL A 724 -8.04 -17.77 -10.54
CA VAL A 724 -7.98 -19.20 -10.19
C VAL A 724 -9.23 -19.64 -9.40
N VAL A 725 -9.80 -18.79 -8.54
CA VAL A 725 -11.04 -19.09 -7.83
C VAL A 725 -12.26 -19.14 -8.77
N ALA A 726 -12.39 -18.21 -9.72
CA ALA A 726 -13.45 -18.20 -10.73
C ALA A 726 -13.34 -19.44 -11.64
N ALA A 727 -12.12 -19.77 -12.08
CA ALA A 727 -11.82 -20.99 -12.80
C ALA A 727 -12.19 -22.25 -12.01
N SER A 728 -11.92 -22.28 -10.70
CA SER A 728 -12.29 -23.42 -9.84
C SER A 728 -13.82 -23.60 -9.70
N LYS A 729 -14.57 -22.49 -9.69
CA LYS A 729 -16.04 -22.51 -9.68
C LYS A 729 -16.60 -23.03 -11.01
N ALA A 730 -16.01 -22.63 -12.14
CA ALA A 730 -16.36 -23.14 -13.48
C ALA A 730 -15.97 -24.62 -13.68
N MET A 731 -14.83 -25.06 -13.15
CA MET A 731 -14.41 -26.47 -13.14
C MET A 731 -15.36 -27.34 -12.31
N ARG A 732 -15.85 -26.83 -11.16
CA ARG A 732 -16.85 -27.52 -10.31
C ARG A 732 -18.20 -27.74 -11.02
N SER A 733 -18.53 -26.95 -12.05
CA SER A 733 -19.68 -27.18 -12.95
C SER A 733 -19.32 -27.94 -14.24
N GLY A 734 -18.08 -28.41 -14.40
CA GLY A 734 -17.60 -29.10 -15.60
C GLY A 734 -17.41 -28.21 -16.84
N GLU A 735 -17.52 -26.90 -16.72
CA GLU A 735 -17.41 -25.95 -17.84
C GLU A 735 -15.93 -25.62 -18.15
N TRP A 736 -15.25 -26.57 -18.79
CA TRP A 736 -13.80 -26.49 -19.02
C TRP A 736 -13.36 -25.27 -19.84
N ARG A 737 -14.18 -24.81 -20.80
CA ARG A 737 -13.86 -23.64 -21.64
C ARG A 737 -13.75 -22.37 -20.79
N LYS A 738 -14.79 -22.00 -20.03
CA LYS A 738 -14.74 -20.85 -19.11
C LYS A 738 -13.63 -20.99 -18.05
N CYS A 739 -13.36 -22.20 -17.59
CA CYS A 739 -12.23 -22.47 -16.68
C CYS A 739 -10.87 -22.12 -17.33
N PHE A 740 -10.67 -22.51 -18.59
CA PHE A 740 -9.48 -22.15 -19.38
C PHE A 740 -9.43 -20.64 -19.66
N ASP A 741 -10.54 -20.03 -20.08
CA ASP A 741 -10.65 -18.61 -20.40
C ASP A 741 -10.32 -17.71 -19.19
N PHE A 742 -10.69 -18.13 -17.97
CA PHE A 742 -10.31 -17.42 -16.74
C PHE A 742 -8.83 -17.55 -16.34
N ILE A 743 -8.12 -18.57 -16.84
CA ILE A 743 -6.70 -18.84 -16.53
C ILE A 743 -5.77 -18.28 -17.61
N VAL A 744 -6.20 -18.32 -18.87
CA VAL A 744 -5.44 -17.88 -20.05
C VAL A 744 -6.15 -16.69 -20.72
N ASN A 745 -6.34 -15.62 -19.93
CA ASN A 745 -6.67 -14.30 -20.47
C ASN A 745 -5.41 -13.42 -20.59
N GLU A 746 -5.55 -12.29 -21.28
CA GLU A 746 -4.49 -11.31 -21.51
C GLU A 746 -3.86 -10.79 -20.20
N LYS A 747 -4.69 -10.41 -19.22
CA LYS A 747 -4.23 -9.94 -17.89
C LYS A 747 -3.40 -11.01 -17.15
N MET A 748 -3.68 -12.32 -17.28
CA MET A 748 -2.88 -13.40 -16.67
C MET A 748 -1.68 -13.84 -17.53
N ASN A 749 -1.78 -13.71 -18.85
CA ASN A 749 -0.66 -13.93 -19.76
C ASN A 749 0.50 -12.98 -19.39
N ALA A 750 0.25 -11.67 -19.39
CA ALA A 750 1.26 -10.66 -19.08
C ALA A 750 1.83 -10.78 -17.64
N LYS A 751 0.99 -11.10 -16.63
CA LYS A 751 1.42 -11.20 -15.23
C LYS A 751 2.17 -12.51 -14.90
N VAL A 752 1.86 -13.61 -15.59
CA VAL A 752 2.32 -14.97 -15.20
C VAL A 752 2.86 -15.78 -16.36
N TRP A 753 2.09 -15.99 -17.44
CA TRP A 753 2.45 -17.00 -18.45
C TRP A 753 3.58 -16.56 -19.39
N ASP A 754 3.65 -15.28 -19.76
CA ASP A 754 4.72 -14.75 -20.63
C ASP A 754 6.08 -14.61 -19.91
N LEU A 755 6.11 -14.82 -18.59
CA LEU A 755 7.35 -14.98 -17.83
C LEU A 755 8.03 -16.35 -18.07
N PHE A 756 7.34 -17.31 -18.68
CA PHE A 756 7.94 -18.54 -19.18
C PHE A 756 8.44 -18.35 -20.62
N LEU A 757 9.73 -18.64 -20.87
CA LEU A 757 10.32 -18.57 -22.22
C LEU A 757 9.66 -19.48 -23.28
N ARG A 758 8.82 -20.44 -22.86
CA ARG A 758 8.00 -21.29 -23.74
C ARG A 758 6.54 -21.31 -23.29
N ALA A 759 5.97 -20.12 -23.09
CA ALA A 759 4.59 -19.90 -22.64
C ALA A 759 3.56 -20.81 -23.34
N ASP A 760 3.65 -20.95 -24.66
CA ASP A 760 2.67 -21.72 -25.44
C ASP A 760 2.68 -23.23 -25.16
N GLN A 761 3.83 -23.80 -24.80
CA GLN A 761 3.91 -25.21 -24.36
C GLN A 761 3.24 -25.37 -22.99
N VAL A 762 3.39 -24.40 -22.08
CA VAL A 762 2.73 -24.39 -20.77
C VAL A 762 1.21 -24.17 -20.94
N ARG A 763 0.78 -23.25 -21.81
CA ARG A 763 -0.63 -23.02 -22.18
C ARG A 763 -1.27 -24.28 -22.76
N ALA A 764 -0.60 -24.98 -23.68
CA ALA A 764 -1.10 -26.22 -24.28
C ALA A 764 -1.19 -27.38 -23.27
N MET A 765 -0.17 -27.52 -22.40
CA MET A 765 -0.18 -28.48 -21.29
C MET A 765 -1.33 -28.19 -20.32
N LEU A 766 -1.51 -26.93 -19.91
CA LEU A 766 -2.61 -26.51 -19.05
C LEU A 766 -3.98 -26.75 -19.68
N LYS A 767 -4.15 -26.45 -20.97
CA LYS A 767 -5.40 -26.74 -21.70
C LYS A 767 -5.76 -28.22 -21.57
N ARG A 768 -4.82 -29.12 -21.91
CA ARG A 768 -5.00 -30.58 -21.78
C ARG A 768 -5.32 -30.99 -20.34
N LYS A 769 -4.59 -30.49 -19.33
CA LYS A 769 -4.83 -30.85 -17.92
C LYS A 769 -6.18 -30.34 -17.39
N ILE A 770 -6.61 -29.14 -17.81
CA ILE A 770 -7.94 -28.60 -17.49
C ILE A 770 -9.03 -29.46 -18.15
N GLN A 771 -8.87 -29.88 -19.41
CA GLN A 771 -9.80 -30.81 -20.08
C GLN A 771 -9.87 -32.18 -19.37
N GLU A 772 -8.73 -32.76 -18.98
CA GLU A 772 -8.66 -34.05 -18.27
C GLU A 772 -9.36 -34.03 -16.90
N GLU A 773 -9.06 -33.04 -16.04
CA GLU A 773 -9.62 -32.99 -14.68
C GLU A 773 -11.05 -32.41 -14.63
N SER A 774 -11.45 -31.58 -15.59
CA SER A 774 -12.85 -31.15 -15.72
C SER A 774 -13.76 -32.27 -16.22
N LEU A 775 -13.28 -33.16 -17.10
CA LEU A 775 -13.97 -34.40 -17.47
C LEU A 775 -14.19 -35.28 -16.23
N ARG A 776 -13.14 -35.48 -15.41
CA ARG A 776 -13.23 -36.24 -14.15
C ARG A 776 -14.24 -35.61 -13.18
N THR A 777 -14.17 -34.29 -12.98
CA THR A 777 -15.11 -33.53 -12.14
C THR A 777 -16.54 -33.63 -12.66
N TYR A 778 -16.77 -33.48 -13.97
CA TYR A 778 -18.08 -33.60 -14.60
C TYR A 778 -18.70 -35.00 -14.40
N LEU A 779 -17.90 -36.06 -14.56
CA LEU A 779 -18.34 -37.43 -14.28
C LEU A 779 -18.74 -37.61 -12.81
N PHE A 780 -17.93 -37.13 -11.85
CA PHE A 780 -18.28 -37.18 -10.42
C PHE A 780 -19.56 -36.42 -10.09
N THR A 781 -19.71 -35.18 -10.59
CA THR A 781 -20.86 -34.32 -10.25
C THR A 781 -22.16 -34.81 -10.90
N TYR A 782 -22.12 -35.35 -12.12
CA TYR A 782 -23.33 -35.68 -12.89
C TYR A 782 -23.61 -37.18 -13.10
N SER A 783 -22.77 -38.09 -12.56
CA SER A 783 -23.00 -39.55 -12.58
C SER A 783 -24.44 -39.92 -12.22
N HIS A 784 -24.95 -39.40 -11.10
CA HIS A 784 -26.31 -39.65 -10.59
C HIS A 784 -27.47 -39.32 -11.57
N VAL A 785 -27.23 -38.50 -12.60
CA VAL A 785 -28.24 -38.11 -13.60
C VAL A 785 -28.26 -39.07 -14.79
N TYR A 786 -27.08 -39.58 -15.20
CA TYR A 786 -26.93 -40.38 -16.41
C TYR A 786 -27.11 -41.88 -16.14
N ALA A 787 -27.72 -42.59 -17.09
CA ALA A 787 -27.81 -44.06 -17.06
C ALA A 787 -26.81 -44.69 -18.03
N THR A 788 -26.58 -44.05 -19.19
CA THR A 788 -25.57 -44.41 -20.17
C THR A 788 -24.95 -43.14 -20.76
N MET A 789 -23.68 -43.20 -21.16
CA MET A 789 -22.94 -42.09 -21.76
C MET A 789 -22.02 -42.62 -22.88
N SER A 790 -21.98 -41.97 -24.05
CA SER A 790 -21.05 -42.37 -25.13
C SER A 790 -19.68 -41.72 -24.96
N LEU A 791 -18.61 -42.50 -25.15
CA LEU A 791 -17.23 -41.98 -25.19
C LEU A 791 -17.03 -40.97 -26.32
N VAL A 792 -17.73 -41.15 -27.46
CA VAL A 792 -17.65 -40.23 -28.61
C VAL A 792 -18.24 -38.86 -28.26
N ASN A 793 -19.37 -38.84 -27.55
CA ASN A 793 -19.98 -37.58 -27.09
C ASN A 793 -19.09 -36.88 -26.05
N LEU A 794 -18.48 -37.63 -25.12
CA LEU A 794 -17.53 -37.06 -24.15
C LEU A 794 -16.28 -36.49 -24.83
N SER A 795 -15.74 -37.19 -25.84
CA SER A 795 -14.64 -36.71 -26.69
C SER A 795 -14.98 -35.37 -27.36
N GLN A 796 -16.18 -35.22 -27.92
CA GLN A 796 -16.66 -33.98 -28.55
C GLN A 796 -17.00 -32.86 -27.55
N MET A 797 -17.45 -33.19 -26.33
CA MET A 797 -17.77 -32.18 -25.30
C MET A 797 -16.50 -31.56 -24.69
N PHE A 798 -15.46 -32.37 -24.49
CA PHE A 798 -14.22 -31.95 -23.83
C PHE A 798 -13.07 -31.64 -24.80
N ASP A 799 -13.28 -31.77 -26.12
CA ASP A 799 -12.26 -31.64 -27.18
C ASP A 799 -11.00 -32.51 -26.89
N LEU A 800 -11.24 -33.78 -26.53
CA LEU A 800 -10.22 -34.80 -26.20
C LEU A 800 -10.30 -36.00 -27.13
N GLU A 801 -9.20 -36.74 -27.29
CA GLU A 801 -9.16 -37.95 -28.10
C GLU A 801 -9.90 -39.11 -27.39
N VAL A 802 -10.69 -39.90 -28.14
CA VAL A 802 -11.47 -41.03 -27.60
C VAL A 802 -10.60 -42.02 -26.81
N THR A 803 -9.35 -42.24 -27.24
CA THR A 803 -8.37 -43.09 -26.54
C THR A 803 -8.01 -42.55 -25.15
N THR A 804 -7.84 -41.24 -25.01
CA THR A 804 -7.54 -40.57 -23.72
C THR A 804 -8.75 -40.56 -22.80
N VAL A 805 -9.95 -40.28 -23.35
CA VAL A 805 -11.22 -40.34 -22.59
C VAL A 805 -11.44 -41.77 -22.07
N HIS A 806 -11.24 -42.78 -22.93
CA HIS A 806 -11.28 -44.19 -22.54
C HIS A 806 -10.29 -44.50 -21.40
N ALA A 807 -9.01 -44.15 -21.55
CA ALA A 807 -7.98 -44.41 -20.54
C ALA A 807 -8.29 -43.75 -19.18
N ILE A 808 -8.83 -42.53 -19.18
CA ILE A 808 -9.26 -41.82 -17.96
C ILE A 808 -10.42 -42.56 -17.29
N VAL A 809 -11.46 -42.93 -18.06
CA VAL A 809 -12.65 -43.62 -17.54
C VAL A 809 -12.30 -45.03 -17.04
N SER A 810 -11.50 -45.81 -17.78
CA SER A 810 -11.02 -47.11 -17.33
C SER A 810 -10.26 -47.00 -16.01
N LYS A 811 -9.41 -45.96 -15.85
CA LYS A 811 -8.68 -45.72 -14.61
C LYS A 811 -9.60 -45.34 -13.44
N MET A 812 -10.66 -44.56 -13.69
CA MET A 812 -11.68 -44.25 -12.67
C MET A 812 -12.44 -45.51 -12.21
N ILE A 813 -12.78 -46.41 -13.14
CA ILE A 813 -13.44 -47.67 -12.82
C ILE A 813 -12.50 -48.59 -12.03
N ILE A 814 -11.24 -48.73 -12.44
CA ILE A 814 -10.22 -49.56 -11.76
C ILE A 814 -9.90 -49.04 -10.34
N ASN A 815 -9.91 -47.72 -10.15
CA ASN A 815 -9.70 -47.09 -8.84
C ASN A 815 -10.94 -47.14 -7.91
N GLU A 816 -12.05 -47.73 -8.36
CA GLU A 816 -13.37 -47.66 -7.71
C GLU A 816 -13.89 -46.22 -7.51
N GLU A 817 -13.34 -45.25 -8.25
CA GLU A 817 -13.76 -43.84 -8.28
C GLU A 817 -15.14 -43.65 -8.95
N LEU A 818 -15.49 -44.51 -9.92
CA LEU A 818 -16.74 -44.43 -10.67
C LEU A 818 -17.44 -45.80 -10.75
N MET A 819 -18.69 -45.87 -10.31
CA MET A 819 -19.50 -47.11 -10.32
C MET A 819 -20.09 -47.38 -11.72
N ALA A 820 -19.24 -47.77 -12.67
CA ALA A 820 -19.62 -47.99 -14.06
C ALA A 820 -18.98 -49.23 -14.69
N SER A 821 -19.63 -49.77 -15.71
CA SER A 821 -19.09 -50.78 -16.63
C SER A 821 -19.00 -50.19 -18.04
N LEU A 822 -17.89 -50.43 -18.74
CA LEU A 822 -17.75 -50.05 -20.15
C LEU A 822 -18.26 -51.17 -21.07
N ASP A 823 -19.10 -50.81 -22.05
CA ASP A 823 -19.45 -51.68 -23.18
C ASP A 823 -18.55 -51.35 -24.39
N GLU A 824 -17.64 -52.27 -24.69
CA GLU A 824 -16.61 -52.12 -25.74
C GLU A 824 -17.20 -52.01 -27.16
N PRO A 825 -18.21 -52.80 -27.58
CA PRO A 825 -18.75 -52.74 -28.95
C PRO A 825 -19.50 -51.44 -29.27
N THR A 826 -20.19 -50.84 -28.29
CA THR A 826 -20.92 -49.56 -28.49
C THR A 826 -20.14 -48.33 -28.06
N GLN A 827 -18.95 -48.50 -27.48
CA GLN A 827 -18.14 -47.44 -26.87
C GLN A 827 -18.96 -46.58 -25.89
N SER A 828 -19.77 -47.24 -25.06
CA SER A 828 -20.65 -46.59 -24.09
C SER A 828 -20.37 -47.02 -22.65
N ILE A 829 -20.45 -46.06 -21.75
CA ILE A 829 -20.33 -46.24 -20.31
C ILE A 829 -21.73 -46.49 -19.76
N VAL A 830 -21.94 -47.61 -19.08
CA VAL A 830 -23.19 -47.94 -18.38
C VAL A 830 -22.98 -47.68 -16.89
N LEU A 831 -23.74 -46.74 -16.33
CA LEU A 831 -23.64 -46.33 -14.93
C LEU A 831 -24.52 -47.22 -14.04
N HIS A 832 -23.94 -47.74 -12.96
CA HIS A 832 -24.67 -48.55 -12.00
C HIS A 832 -25.41 -47.64 -11.01
N ARG A 833 -26.72 -47.84 -10.86
CA ARG A 833 -27.56 -47.07 -9.92
C ARG A 833 -27.40 -47.54 -8.47
N THR A 834 -26.16 -47.57 -8.00
CA THR A 834 -25.75 -48.01 -6.66
C THR A 834 -25.36 -46.86 -5.73
N GLU A 835 -25.33 -45.62 -6.22
CA GLU A 835 -25.02 -44.44 -5.41
C GLU A 835 -26.02 -44.26 -4.24
N PRO A 836 -25.54 -43.94 -3.02
CA PRO A 836 -26.40 -43.84 -1.85
C PRO A 836 -27.29 -42.59 -1.93
N SER A 837 -28.59 -42.77 -1.70
CA SER A 837 -29.51 -41.64 -1.52
C SER A 837 -29.08 -40.73 -0.36
N ARG A 838 -29.54 -39.47 -0.36
CA ARG A 838 -29.17 -38.48 0.67
C ARG A 838 -29.42 -38.95 2.12
N LEU A 839 -30.42 -39.81 2.34
CA LEU A 839 -30.67 -40.43 3.65
C LEU A 839 -29.65 -41.53 3.99
N GLN A 840 -29.24 -42.34 3.01
CA GLN A 840 -28.19 -43.34 3.17
C GLN A 840 -26.82 -42.69 3.37
N SER A 841 -26.48 -41.61 2.66
CA SER A 841 -25.23 -40.89 2.88
C SER A 841 -25.21 -40.15 4.23
N GLN A 842 -26.33 -39.60 4.69
CA GLN A 842 -26.45 -39.10 6.07
C GLN A 842 -26.34 -40.23 7.12
N ALA A 843 -26.88 -41.42 6.86
CA ALA A 843 -26.73 -42.58 7.75
C ALA A 843 -25.27 -43.07 7.80
N LEU A 844 -24.56 -43.10 6.67
CA LEU A 844 -23.12 -43.39 6.61
C LEU A 844 -22.31 -42.34 7.38
N GLN A 845 -22.60 -41.04 7.19
CA GLN A 845 -21.98 -39.96 7.97
C GLN A 845 -22.22 -40.10 9.48
N LEU A 846 -23.42 -40.55 9.88
CA LEU A 846 -23.75 -40.78 11.28
C LEU A 846 -23.05 -42.02 11.84
N ALA A 847 -22.95 -43.11 11.07
CA ALA A 847 -22.20 -44.30 11.44
C ALA A 847 -20.71 -44.01 11.62
N ASP A 848 -20.11 -43.23 10.72
CA ASP A 848 -18.72 -42.76 10.83
C ASP A 848 -18.49 -41.92 12.10
N LYS A 849 -19.41 -40.98 12.38
CA LYS A 849 -19.36 -40.16 13.60
C LYS A 849 -19.52 -41.02 14.86
N ILE A 850 -20.45 -41.99 14.86
CA ILE A 850 -20.62 -42.94 15.96
C ILE A 850 -19.34 -43.76 16.14
N ALA A 851 -18.68 -44.22 15.08
CA ALA A 851 -17.40 -44.93 15.18
C ALA A 851 -16.31 -44.06 15.84
N THR A 852 -16.17 -42.79 15.45
CA THR A 852 -15.22 -41.87 16.14
C THR A 852 -15.63 -41.52 17.57
N LEU A 853 -16.93 -41.53 17.90
CA LEU A 853 -17.41 -41.35 19.28
C LEU A 853 -17.15 -42.60 20.13
N VAL A 854 -17.28 -43.81 19.56
CA VAL A 854 -16.89 -45.07 20.20
C VAL A 854 -15.38 -45.06 20.44
N GLU A 855 -14.55 -44.79 19.43
CA GLU A 855 -13.09 -44.69 19.59
C GLU A 855 -12.69 -43.64 20.64
N SER A 856 -13.38 -42.49 20.69
CA SER A 856 -13.16 -41.48 21.73
C SER A 856 -13.60 -41.96 23.11
N ASN A 857 -14.69 -42.72 23.21
CA ASN A 857 -15.16 -43.30 24.48
C ASN A 857 -14.22 -44.40 24.96
N ASP A 858 -13.69 -45.23 24.06
CA ASP A 858 -12.73 -46.29 24.36
C ASP A 858 -11.43 -45.69 24.87
N ARG A 859 -10.86 -44.67 24.21
CA ARG A 859 -9.70 -43.91 24.73
C ARG A 859 -9.96 -43.30 26.11
N ILE A 860 -11.19 -42.80 26.37
CA ILE A 860 -11.59 -42.29 27.70
C ILE A 860 -11.76 -43.42 28.72
N PHE A 861 -12.17 -44.62 28.29
CA PHE A 861 -12.31 -45.80 29.13
C PHE A 861 -10.95 -46.42 29.47
N GLU A 862 -10.02 -46.48 28.52
CA GLU A 862 -8.61 -46.84 28.73
C GLU A 862 -7.95 -45.86 29.72
N ALA A 863 -8.11 -44.55 29.52
CA ALA A 863 -7.61 -43.54 30.47
C ALA A 863 -8.19 -43.70 31.89
N LYS A 864 -9.47 -44.12 32.01
CA LYS A 864 -10.12 -44.37 33.31
C LYS A 864 -9.74 -45.71 33.94
N THR A 865 -9.48 -46.74 33.16
CA THR A 865 -9.11 -48.09 33.65
C THR A 865 -7.62 -48.18 33.96
N GLY A 866 -6.76 -47.51 33.19
CA GLY A 866 -5.34 -47.34 33.50
C GLY A 866 -5.11 -46.64 34.84
N ALA A 867 -5.89 -45.60 35.13
CA ALA A 867 -5.89 -44.93 36.44
C ALA A 867 -6.40 -45.83 37.60
N HIS A 868 -7.00 -46.98 37.30
CA HIS A 868 -7.67 -47.85 38.27
C HIS A 868 -6.89 -49.11 38.65
N PHE A 869 -5.88 -49.49 37.87
CA PHE A 869 -5.10 -50.72 38.06
C PHE A 869 -3.84 -50.52 38.93
N ASP A 870 -3.26 -49.31 38.91
CA ASP A 870 -1.93 -49.03 39.48
C ASP A 870 -1.95 -48.69 40.99
N ARG A 871 -3.04 -49.02 41.70
CA ARG A 871 -3.21 -48.82 43.16
C ARG A 871 -3.96 -49.97 43.84
N HIS A 872 -3.26 -51.05 44.10
CA HIS A 872 -3.59 -52.01 45.16
C HIS A 872 -3.02 -51.55 46.51
N PRO A 873 -3.50 -52.03 47.69
CA PRO A 873 -4.74 -52.77 47.97
C PRO A 873 -5.56 -52.12 49.12
N GLN A 874 -6.44 -52.91 49.76
CA GLN A 874 -7.23 -52.62 51.00
C GLN A 874 -8.60 -51.93 50.81
N PHE A 875 -9.47 -52.12 51.81
CA PHE A 875 -10.82 -51.55 51.97
C PHE A 875 -11.90 -51.87 50.92
N TRP A 876 -12.12 -53.17 50.69
CA TRP A 876 -13.49 -53.69 50.54
C TRP A 876 -13.97 -54.28 51.87
N MET A 877 -14.68 -53.50 52.70
CA MET A 877 -15.61 -53.98 53.74
C MET A 877 -16.57 -52.87 54.21
N ARG A 878 -17.74 -53.30 54.68
CA ARG A 878 -18.90 -52.52 55.17
C ARG A 878 -18.56 -51.33 56.07
N GLY A 879 -19.26 -50.21 55.88
CA GLY A 879 -19.34 -49.09 56.84
C GLY A 879 -20.64 -48.28 56.67
N ASP A 880 -21.43 -48.16 57.73
CA ASP A 880 -22.78 -47.55 57.75
C ASP A 880 -22.80 -46.30 58.66
N ARG A 881 -23.78 -45.41 58.43
CA ARG A 881 -24.25 -44.25 59.25
C ARG A 881 -23.49 -42.90 59.32
N PHE A 882 -24.33 -41.86 59.20
CA PHE A 882 -24.36 -40.56 59.94
C PHE A 882 -23.31 -39.49 59.57
N GLN A 883 -23.53 -38.17 59.70
CA GLN A 883 -24.70 -37.25 59.86
C GLN A 883 -24.17 -35.80 59.57
N ARG A 884 -24.91 -34.68 59.40
CA ARG A 884 -26.30 -34.26 59.65
C ARG A 884 -26.68 -33.02 58.79
N VAL A 885 -27.97 -32.69 58.65
CA VAL A 885 -28.52 -31.38 58.18
C VAL A 885 -28.86 -30.47 59.40
N PRO A 886 -29.08 -29.13 59.31
CA PRO A 886 -30.31 -28.46 58.76
C PRO A 886 -30.00 -27.16 57.93
N GLN A 887 -30.89 -26.34 57.33
CA GLN A 887 -32.37 -26.16 57.18
C GLN A 887 -32.99 -24.85 57.80
N SER A 888 -33.37 -23.91 56.91
CA SER A 888 -34.54 -22.97 56.91
C SER A 888 -34.92 -21.93 58.01
N SER A 889 -34.83 -20.63 57.66
CA SER A 889 -35.87 -19.54 57.79
C SER A 889 -36.47 -19.10 59.17
N PRO A 890 -37.33 -18.03 59.31
CA PRO A 890 -37.58 -16.78 58.55
C PRO A 890 -37.66 -15.45 59.40
N SER A 891 -37.80 -14.27 58.74
CA SER A 891 -38.47 -12.99 59.16
C SER A 891 -38.34 -12.42 60.61
N SER A 892 -38.06 -11.11 60.83
CA SER A 892 -39.02 -9.99 60.60
C SER A 892 -38.56 -8.61 61.15
N THR A 893 -39.22 -7.53 60.70
CA THR A 893 -39.38 -6.18 61.32
C THR A 893 -38.23 -5.13 61.28
N ALA A 894 -38.61 -3.86 61.12
CA ALA A 894 -37.78 -2.63 61.23
C ALA A 894 -38.27 -1.75 62.40
N PRO A 895 -37.61 -0.62 62.78
CA PRO A 895 -37.80 0.66 62.05
C PRO A 895 -36.58 1.62 62.02
N SER A 896 -36.73 2.74 61.31
CA SER A 896 -35.79 3.89 61.25
C SER A 896 -36.00 4.92 62.36
N PRO A 897 -35.07 5.89 62.53
CA PRO A 897 -35.51 7.29 62.43
C PRO A 897 -34.61 8.23 61.57
N SER A 898 -35.18 9.40 61.24
CA SER A 898 -34.67 10.58 60.52
C SER A 898 -33.43 11.26 61.15
N GLY A 899 -32.71 12.19 60.51
CA GLY A 899 -32.83 12.94 59.22
C GLY A 899 -31.61 13.89 59.10
N SER A 900 -31.43 14.87 58.20
CA SER A 900 -32.08 15.47 57.00
C SER A 900 -30.96 16.26 56.25
N ASP A 901 -31.04 17.06 55.17
CA ASP A 901 -32.02 17.69 54.23
C ASP A 901 -31.18 18.11 52.97
N LYS A 902 -31.46 18.95 51.95
CA LYS A 902 -32.54 19.83 51.40
C LYS A 902 -32.22 19.93 49.87
N ILE A 903 -33.13 19.78 48.88
CA ILE A 903 -34.08 20.78 48.33
C ILE A 903 -33.37 22.08 47.84
N LYS A 904 -33.46 22.56 46.57
CA LYS A 904 -34.43 22.34 45.46
C LYS A 904 -33.83 22.62 44.03
N TRP A 905 -34.69 22.58 42.99
CA TRP A 905 -34.44 22.74 41.53
C TRP A 905 -34.58 24.19 40.98
N THR A 906 -34.24 24.46 39.70
CA THR A 906 -35.12 25.18 38.72
C THR A 906 -34.64 25.19 37.23
N TYR A 907 -35.54 25.57 36.31
CA TYR A 907 -35.42 25.69 34.82
C TYR A 907 -35.73 27.14 34.37
N ARG A 908 -35.28 27.61 33.18
CA ARG A 908 -36.11 28.33 32.15
C ARG A 908 -35.40 28.73 30.82
N ILE A 909 -36.12 29.46 29.95
CA ILE A 909 -35.99 29.54 28.47
C ILE A 909 -35.88 31.01 27.97
N GLY A 910 -35.20 31.23 26.82
CA GLY A 910 -35.41 32.39 25.91
C GLY A 910 -34.13 33.12 25.48
N SER A 911 -34.08 33.90 24.37
CA SER A 911 -34.93 33.98 23.17
C SER A 911 -34.27 34.86 22.07
N THR A 912 -34.84 34.86 20.85
CA THR A 912 -34.83 35.96 19.84
C THR A 912 -33.52 36.53 19.23
N SER A 913 -33.39 36.33 17.91
CA SER A 913 -33.08 37.33 16.85
C SER A 913 -31.68 37.98 16.73
N ILE A 914 -31.16 37.96 15.49
CA ILE A 914 -30.16 38.90 14.97
C ILE A 914 -30.80 39.65 13.79
N LYS A 915 -30.54 40.96 13.67
CA LYS A 915 -30.99 41.81 12.55
C LYS A 915 -29.98 41.76 11.39
N GLY A 916 -30.46 41.93 10.15
CA GLY A 916 -29.63 42.43 9.04
C GLY A 916 -29.32 43.93 9.21
N PRO A 917 -28.64 44.57 8.24
CA PRO A 917 -29.22 44.73 6.90
C PRO A 917 -28.26 44.64 5.69
N SER A 918 -28.84 44.74 4.48
CA SER A 918 -28.31 45.37 3.23
C SER A 918 -26.83 45.14 2.82
N SER A 919 -26.51 44.51 1.68
CA SER A 919 -26.66 45.03 0.29
C SER A 919 -25.81 46.30 0.01
N SER A 920 -25.19 46.51 -1.16
CA SER A 920 -25.67 46.12 -2.50
C SER A 920 -24.60 46.21 -3.62
N ILE A 921 -24.81 45.39 -4.68
CA ILE A 921 -24.47 45.65 -6.10
C ILE A 921 -22.99 45.69 -6.50
N ALA A 922 -22.73 45.19 -7.72
CA ALA A 922 -21.45 45.21 -8.42
C ALA A 922 -21.65 45.80 -9.84
N SER A 923 -20.56 46.22 -10.47
CA SER A 923 -20.47 46.50 -11.91
C SER A 923 -19.00 46.65 -12.32
N ASP A 924 -18.57 46.37 -13.56
CA ASP A 924 -18.99 45.47 -14.64
C ASP A 924 -17.87 45.57 -15.72
N GLY A 925 -17.78 44.64 -16.66
CA GLY A 925 -16.75 44.66 -17.71
C GLY A 925 -16.51 43.29 -18.36
N GLY A 926 -17.57 42.65 -18.85
CA GLY A 926 -17.52 41.27 -19.35
C GLY A 926 -16.94 41.08 -20.76
N LEU A 927 -16.79 39.79 -21.15
CA LEU A 927 -16.39 39.38 -22.49
C LEU A 927 -16.94 37.98 -22.83
N SER A 928 -17.75 37.86 -23.89
CA SER A 928 -18.34 36.60 -24.42
C SER A 928 -19.28 35.83 -23.45
N PRO A 929 -20.13 34.91 -23.95
CA PRO A 929 -20.84 33.95 -23.09
C PRO A 929 -19.85 32.86 -22.62
N SER A 930 -19.08 33.17 -21.59
CA SER A 930 -18.22 32.20 -20.91
C SER A 930 -19.08 31.08 -20.31
N VAL A 931 -18.91 29.85 -20.80
CA VAL A 931 -19.57 28.68 -20.21
C VAL A 931 -18.95 28.43 -18.83
N ASP A 932 -19.77 28.46 -17.77
CA ASP A 932 -19.26 28.39 -16.38
C ASP A 932 -18.71 27.01 -16.00
N TYR A 933 -19.29 25.94 -16.58
CA TYR A 933 -19.00 24.54 -16.27
C TYR A 933 -19.13 23.66 -17.53
N ASP A 934 -18.32 22.61 -17.66
CA ASP A 934 -18.48 21.67 -18.77
C ASP A 934 -19.71 20.76 -18.58
N LEU A 935 -20.00 20.44 -17.32
CA LEU A 935 -21.12 19.62 -16.90
C LEU A 935 -21.80 20.22 -15.67
N ILE A 936 -23.13 20.37 -15.71
CA ILE A 936 -23.94 20.51 -14.49
C ILE A 936 -24.74 19.23 -14.25
N VAL A 937 -24.64 18.69 -13.04
CA VAL A 937 -25.45 17.56 -12.58
C VAL A 937 -26.53 18.07 -11.62
N LEU A 938 -27.78 17.73 -11.90
CA LEU A 938 -28.94 18.06 -11.07
C LEU A 938 -29.36 16.85 -10.22
N GLY A 939 -29.01 16.85 -8.94
CA GLY A 939 -29.43 15.88 -7.93
C GLY A 939 -28.26 15.06 -7.36
N GLY A 940 -27.97 15.24 -6.07
CA GLY A 940 -26.90 14.56 -5.33
C GLY A 940 -27.24 13.13 -4.89
N GLY A 941 -28.01 12.40 -5.70
CA GLY A 941 -28.23 10.96 -5.54
C GLY A 941 -27.02 10.13 -5.99
N SER A 942 -27.06 8.81 -5.84
CA SER A 942 -25.93 7.94 -6.21
C SER A 942 -25.49 8.12 -7.67
N GLY A 943 -26.42 8.06 -8.63
CA GLY A 943 -26.09 8.25 -10.05
C GLY A 943 -25.55 9.65 -10.39
N GLY A 944 -26.03 10.69 -9.69
CA GLY A 944 -25.52 12.05 -9.85
C GLY A 944 -24.15 12.26 -9.21
N LEU A 945 -23.90 11.64 -8.05
CA LEU A 945 -22.60 11.66 -7.38
C LEU A 945 -21.54 10.91 -8.18
N SER A 946 -21.85 9.72 -8.71
CA SER A 946 -20.94 8.98 -9.61
C SER A 946 -20.63 9.79 -10.86
N CYS A 947 -21.66 10.23 -11.60
CA CYS A 947 -21.49 11.03 -12.82
C CYS A 947 -20.72 12.34 -12.59
N ALA A 948 -20.90 12.98 -11.43
CA ALA A 948 -20.21 14.23 -11.11
C ALA A 948 -18.74 14.03 -10.71
N LYS A 949 -18.37 12.88 -10.14
CA LYS A 949 -16.98 12.48 -9.90
C LYS A 949 -16.30 12.14 -11.22
N GLU A 950 -16.79 11.09 -11.89
CA GLU A 950 -16.32 10.54 -13.16
C GLU A 950 -15.93 11.63 -14.17
N ALA A 951 -16.82 12.59 -14.42
CA ALA A 951 -16.56 13.67 -15.36
C ALA A 951 -15.45 14.63 -14.89
N SER A 952 -15.31 14.86 -13.58
CA SER A 952 -14.27 15.69 -12.96
C SER A 952 -12.91 14.98 -12.96
N ASP A 953 -12.90 13.67 -12.74
CA ASP A 953 -11.70 12.82 -12.74
C ASP A 953 -11.17 12.62 -14.18
N LEU A 954 -12.08 12.56 -15.17
CA LEU A 954 -11.79 12.74 -16.60
C LEU A 954 -11.40 14.20 -17.00
N GLY A 955 -11.37 15.14 -16.04
CA GLY A 955 -10.82 16.49 -16.19
C GLY A 955 -11.80 17.60 -16.60
N ALA A 956 -13.12 17.36 -16.59
CA ALA A 956 -14.13 18.37 -16.89
C ALA A 956 -14.45 19.26 -15.67
N ASN A 957 -14.76 20.54 -15.87
CA ASN A 957 -15.17 21.41 -14.77
C ASN A 957 -16.64 21.16 -14.39
N VAL A 958 -16.88 20.38 -13.33
CA VAL A 958 -18.22 19.93 -12.91
C VAL A 958 -18.85 20.78 -11.80
N CYS A 959 -20.13 21.10 -11.95
CA CYS A 959 -20.98 21.60 -10.85
C CYS A 959 -22.09 20.59 -10.49
N LEU A 960 -22.24 20.29 -9.20
CA LEU A 960 -23.34 19.47 -8.67
C LEU A 960 -24.33 20.36 -7.90
N LEU A 961 -25.55 20.48 -8.44
CA LEU A 961 -26.69 21.07 -7.73
C LEU A 961 -27.47 19.98 -7.02
N ASP A 962 -27.59 20.03 -5.69
CA ASP A 962 -28.51 19.16 -4.93
C ASP A 962 -29.48 20.00 -4.11
N PHE A 963 -30.76 19.62 -4.07
CA PHE A 963 -31.73 20.24 -3.18
C PHE A 963 -32.85 19.26 -2.84
N VAL A 964 -33.25 19.24 -1.58
CA VAL A 964 -34.32 18.38 -1.06
C VAL A 964 -35.46 19.25 -0.54
N GLU A 965 -36.58 19.27 -1.28
CA GLU A 965 -37.82 19.87 -0.80
C GLU A 965 -38.24 19.23 0.55
N PRO A 966 -38.60 20.01 1.58
CA PRO A 966 -39.08 19.44 2.83
C PRO A 966 -40.34 18.58 2.62
N SER A 967 -40.46 17.45 3.34
CA SER A 967 -41.75 16.76 3.44
C SER A 967 -42.80 17.67 4.11
N PRO A 968 -44.12 17.34 4.06
CA PRO A 968 -45.14 18.03 4.87
C PRO A 968 -44.84 18.08 6.38
N ARG A 969 -43.98 17.18 6.90
CA ARG A 969 -43.50 17.20 8.30
C ARG A 969 -42.16 17.95 8.50
N GLY A 970 -41.61 18.56 7.45
CA GLY A 970 -40.35 19.29 7.47
C GLY A 970 -39.09 18.44 7.27
N THR A 971 -39.23 17.15 6.97
CA THR A 971 -38.09 16.22 6.81
C THR A 971 -37.29 16.58 5.57
N LYS A 972 -35.98 16.76 5.73
CA LYS A 972 -34.99 17.05 4.69
C LYS A 972 -33.64 16.43 5.04
N TRP A 973 -32.82 16.18 4.03
CA TRP A 973 -31.49 15.56 4.16
C TRP A 973 -30.48 16.25 3.23
N GLY A 974 -29.32 15.64 2.99
CA GLY A 974 -28.29 16.17 2.07
C GLY A 974 -27.82 15.14 1.04
N LEU A 975 -26.57 15.25 0.60
CA LEU A 975 -25.96 14.35 -0.38
C LEU A 975 -26.14 12.85 -0.08
N GLY A 976 -26.13 12.04 -1.14
CA GLY A 976 -26.45 10.60 -1.12
C GLY A 976 -27.91 10.30 -1.50
N GLY A 977 -28.72 11.34 -1.70
CA GLY A 977 -30.11 11.25 -2.15
C GLY A 977 -30.98 10.32 -1.31
N THR A 978 -31.97 9.69 -1.96
CA THR A 978 -32.92 8.77 -1.29
C THR A 978 -32.22 7.54 -0.69
N CYS A 979 -31.26 6.93 -1.41
CA CYS A 979 -30.68 5.64 -1.04
C CYS A 979 -29.98 5.67 0.34
N VAL A 980 -29.16 6.70 0.54
CA VAL A 980 -28.35 6.87 1.76
C VAL A 980 -29.20 7.40 2.92
N ASN A 981 -30.04 8.40 2.66
CA ASN A 981 -30.66 9.17 3.74
C ASN A 981 -32.02 8.61 4.23
N VAL A 982 -32.84 8.07 3.33
CA VAL A 982 -34.23 7.65 3.61
C VAL A 982 -34.63 6.38 2.85
N GLY A 983 -33.65 5.53 2.54
CA GLY A 983 -33.78 4.41 1.61
C GLY A 983 -33.05 3.17 2.07
N CYS A 984 -32.27 2.56 1.18
CA CYS A 984 -31.68 1.24 1.38
C CYS A 984 -30.79 1.14 2.63
N ILE A 985 -30.03 2.20 2.98
CA ILE A 985 -29.15 2.18 4.16
C ILE A 985 -29.96 2.14 5.48
N PRO A 986 -30.81 3.12 5.82
CA PRO A 986 -31.60 3.06 7.06
C PRO A 986 -32.55 1.86 7.10
N LYS A 987 -33.11 1.42 5.96
CA LYS A 987 -33.93 0.20 5.90
C LYS A 987 -33.16 -1.06 6.27
N LYS A 988 -31.95 -1.26 5.72
CA LYS A 988 -31.11 -2.42 6.06
C LYS A 988 -30.76 -2.43 7.55
N LEU A 989 -30.48 -1.27 8.14
CA LEU A 989 -30.20 -1.15 9.58
C LEU A 989 -31.45 -1.42 10.45
N MET A 990 -32.62 -0.89 10.08
CA MET A 990 -33.89 -1.22 10.75
C MET A 990 -34.23 -2.72 10.66
N HIS A 991 -34.04 -3.33 9.48
CA HIS A 991 -34.31 -4.74 9.27
C HIS A 991 -33.31 -5.66 10.00
N ALA A 992 -32.02 -5.30 10.05
CA ALA A 992 -31.03 -6.01 10.85
C ALA A 992 -31.36 -5.95 12.35
N ALA A 993 -31.84 -4.81 12.86
CA ALA A 993 -32.31 -4.69 14.23
C ALA A 993 -33.54 -5.58 14.51
N ALA A 994 -34.46 -5.73 13.55
CA ALA A 994 -35.59 -6.67 13.66
C ALA A 994 -35.12 -8.13 13.67
N LEU A 995 -34.20 -8.53 12.78
CA LEU A 995 -33.65 -9.89 12.71
C LEU A 995 -32.86 -10.27 13.98
N LEU A 996 -32.25 -9.30 14.68
CA LEU A 996 -31.66 -9.51 16.00
C LEU A 996 -32.72 -9.76 17.09
N GLY A 997 -33.96 -9.27 16.90
CA GLY A 997 -35.12 -9.63 17.72
C GLY A 997 -35.46 -11.11 17.58
N ASP A 998 -35.79 -11.56 16.36
CA ASP A 998 -36.01 -12.97 16.02
C ASP A 998 -34.88 -13.88 16.58
N SER A 999 -33.63 -13.47 16.36
CA SER A 999 -32.43 -14.23 16.79
C SER A 999 -32.31 -14.37 18.32
N LEU A 1000 -32.82 -13.42 19.11
CA LEU A 1000 -32.80 -13.49 20.58
C LEU A 1000 -33.87 -14.45 21.13
N GLU A 1001 -34.96 -14.66 20.40
CA GLU A 1001 -35.95 -15.69 20.72
C GLU A 1001 -35.43 -17.09 20.36
N ASP A 1002 -34.85 -17.25 19.16
CA ASP A 1002 -34.22 -18.50 18.72
C ASP A 1002 -33.07 -18.92 19.62
N ALA A 1003 -32.22 -17.99 20.07
CA ALA A 1003 -31.06 -18.28 20.91
C ALA A 1003 -31.41 -19.07 22.19
N ARG A 1004 -32.60 -18.86 22.78
CA ARG A 1004 -33.06 -19.63 23.94
C ARG A 1004 -33.20 -21.13 23.64
N HIS A 1005 -33.67 -21.49 22.43
CA HIS A 1005 -33.80 -22.87 21.98
C HIS A 1005 -32.45 -23.56 21.77
N TYR A 1006 -31.40 -22.78 21.49
CA TYR A 1006 -30.01 -23.24 21.43
C TYR A 1006 -29.27 -23.20 22.79
N GLY A 1007 -29.99 -22.97 23.90
CA GLY A 1007 -29.46 -23.03 25.26
C GLY A 1007 -28.83 -21.73 25.78
N TRP A 1008 -28.96 -20.61 25.06
CA TRP A 1008 -28.49 -19.31 25.56
C TRP A 1008 -29.43 -18.76 26.65
N ASN A 1009 -28.87 -18.40 27.80
CA ASN A 1009 -29.62 -17.85 28.93
C ASN A 1009 -29.97 -16.37 28.72
N VAL A 1010 -30.95 -16.11 27.85
CA VAL A 1010 -31.43 -14.77 27.47
C VAL A 1010 -32.61 -14.35 28.36
N PRO A 1011 -32.51 -13.27 29.17
CA PRO A 1011 -33.58 -12.81 30.05
C PRO A 1011 -34.93 -12.61 29.37
N GLU A 1012 -36.02 -12.76 30.13
CA GLU A 1012 -37.37 -12.47 29.66
C GLU A 1012 -37.64 -10.95 29.62
N GLY A 1013 -38.55 -10.51 28.75
CA GLY A 1013 -39.01 -9.11 28.71
C GLY A 1013 -38.02 -8.09 28.13
N ILE A 1014 -37.00 -8.51 27.37
CA ILE A 1014 -36.12 -7.59 26.64
C ILE A 1014 -36.95 -6.74 25.68
N THR A 1015 -36.77 -5.42 25.73
CA THR A 1015 -37.52 -4.45 24.91
C THR A 1015 -36.58 -3.61 24.04
N HIS A 1016 -37.02 -3.28 22.84
CA HIS A 1016 -36.23 -2.53 21.86
C HIS A 1016 -36.27 -1.01 22.12
N ASP A 1017 -35.10 -0.36 22.08
CA ASP A 1017 -34.95 1.09 22.23
C ASP A 1017 -34.88 1.80 20.88
N TRP A 1018 -36.06 2.24 20.41
CA TRP A 1018 -36.21 3.02 19.17
C TRP A 1018 -35.36 4.30 19.13
N GLY A 1019 -35.21 4.98 20.27
CA GLY A 1019 -34.44 6.22 20.37
C GLY A 1019 -32.96 5.98 20.07
N LYS A 1020 -32.38 4.92 20.64
CA LYS A 1020 -31.01 4.49 20.34
C LYS A 1020 -30.84 4.07 18.87
N LEU A 1021 -31.78 3.30 18.32
CA LEU A 1021 -31.70 2.84 16.93
C LEU A 1021 -31.72 4.02 15.94
N VAL A 1022 -32.68 4.95 16.09
CA VAL A 1022 -32.77 6.16 15.25
C VAL A 1022 -31.55 7.06 15.44
N GLN A 1023 -31.01 7.18 16.66
CA GLN A 1023 -29.78 7.93 16.91
C GLN A 1023 -28.57 7.32 16.19
N ALA A 1024 -28.38 6.01 16.28
CA ALA A 1024 -27.27 5.31 15.62
C ALA A 1024 -27.36 5.40 14.09
N ILE A 1025 -28.56 5.17 13.52
CA ILE A 1025 -28.82 5.33 12.08
C ILE A 1025 -28.55 6.79 11.64
N THR A 1026 -29.00 7.78 12.42
CA THR A 1026 -28.75 9.20 12.13
C THR A 1026 -27.26 9.55 12.17
N MET A 1027 -26.49 8.97 13.09
CA MET A 1027 -25.04 9.16 13.16
C MET A 1027 -24.33 8.53 11.96
N HIS A 1028 -24.71 7.31 11.56
CA HIS A 1028 -24.14 6.62 10.40
C HIS A 1028 -24.43 7.38 9.09
N ILE A 1029 -25.67 7.83 8.88
CA ILE A 1029 -26.05 8.65 7.71
C ILE A 1029 -25.22 9.94 7.66
N ARG A 1030 -25.04 10.63 8.80
CA ARG A 1030 -24.20 11.84 8.86
C ARG A 1030 -22.74 11.57 8.48
N SER A 1031 -22.20 10.42 8.87
CA SER A 1031 -20.84 10.01 8.48
C SER A 1031 -20.73 9.84 6.95
N LEU A 1032 -21.68 9.12 6.33
CA LEU A 1032 -21.72 8.96 4.87
C LEU A 1032 -21.92 10.31 4.15
N THR A 1033 -22.85 11.16 4.60
CA THR A 1033 -23.05 12.51 4.03
C THR A 1033 -21.81 13.40 4.20
N TRP A 1034 -21.01 13.20 5.25
CA TRP A 1034 -19.72 13.88 5.41
C TRP A 1034 -18.67 13.33 4.41
N GLY A 1035 -18.55 12.01 4.29
CA GLY A 1035 -17.66 11.36 3.32
C GLY A 1035 -17.88 11.86 1.89
N TYR A 1036 -19.13 11.91 1.41
CA TYR A 1036 -19.43 12.47 0.08
C TYR A 1036 -19.04 13.95 -0.07
N ARG A 1037 -19.10 14.77 0.99
CA ARG A 1037 -18.65 16.17 0.95
C ARG A 1037 -17.13 16.30 0.91
N VAL A 1038 -16.40 15.39 1.54
CA VAL A 1038 -14.94 15.32 1.44
C VAL A 1038 -14.57 14.91 0.02
N GLN A 1039 -15.13 13.81 -0.50
CA GLN A 1039 -14.84 13.31 -1.85
C GLN A 1039 -15.15 14.35 -2.94
N LEU A 1040 -16.32 15.00 -2.95
CA LEU A 1040 -16.59 16.06 -3.92
C LEU A 1040 -15.59 17.23 -3.85
N LYS A 1041 -15.02 17.52 -2.68
CA LYS A 1041 -14.00 18.55 -2.51
C LYS A 1041 -12.62 18.06 -2.99
N THR A 1042 -12.29 16.78 -2.80
CA THR A 1042 -11.06 16.16 -3.32
C THR A 1042 -11.05 16.18 -4.84
N ASN A 1043 -12.11 15.67 -5.48
CA ASN A 1043 -12.28 15.60 -6.94
C ASN A 1043 -12.69 16.96 -7.56
N ALA A 1044 -12.39 18.09 -6.89
CA ALA A 1044 -12.64 19.48 -7.30
C ALA A 1044 -14.08 19.91 -7.69
N VAL A 1045 -15.10 19.06 -7.53
CA VAL A 1045 -16.49 19.31 -7.96
C VAL A 1045 -17.13 20.48 -7.20
N THR A 1046 -17.67 21.46 -7.94
CA THR A 1046 -18.38 22.59 -7.33
C THR A 1046 -19.78 22.20 -6.85
N TYR A 1047 -19.88 21.84 -5.57
CA TYR A 1047 -21.17 21.53 -4.91
C TYR A 1047 -21.94 22.80 -4.49
N MET A 1048 -23.21 22.92 -4.91
CA MET A 1048 -24.15 23.94 -4.43
C MET A 1048 -25.49 23.33 -3.98
N ASN A 1049 -25.98 23.75 -2.82
CA ASN A 1049 -27.24 23.29 -2.22
C ASN A 1049 -28.44 24.12 -2.73
N ALA A 1050 -28.77 23.99 -4.03
CA ALA A 1050 -29.72 24.85 -4.73
C ALA A 1050 -30.58 24.08 -5.74
N ILE A 1051 -31.83 24.50 -5.92
CA ILE A 1051 -32.72 23.97 -6.97
C ILE A 1051 -32.23 24.50 -8.32
N GLY A 1052 -31.80 23.63 -9.22
CA GLY A 1052 -31.58 23.97 -10.63
C GLY A 1052 -32.91 23.99 -11.39
N THR A 1053 -33.19 25.10 -12.07
CA THR A 1053 -34.31 25.25 -13.02
C THR A 1053 -33.78 25.68 -14.38
N PHE A 1054 -34.23 25.03 -15.45
CA PHE A 1054 -33.84 25.38 -16.82
C PHE A 1054 -34.44 26.74 -17.20
N VAL A 1055 -33.64 27.58 -17.86
CA VAL A 1055 -34.08 28.85 -18.46
C VAL A 1055 -33.99 28.76 -19.99
N ASP A 1056 -32.99 28.03 -20.49
CA ASP A 1056 -32.90 27.53 -21.87
C ASP A 1056 -32.24 26.13 -21.86
N SER A 1057 -31.86 25.61 -23.02
CA SER A 1057 -31.20 24.30 -23.18
C SER A 1057 -29.81 24.15 -22.52
N LYS A 1058 -29.16 25.25 -22.13
CA LYS A 1058 -27.79 25.31 -21.60
C LYS A 1058 -27.63 26.16 -20.33
N THR A 1059 -28.58 27.07 -20.02
CA THR A 1059 -28.54 27.88 -18.80
C THR A 1059 -29.50 27.37 -17.72
N ILE A 1060 -28.98 27.31 -16.50
CA ILE A 1060 -29.69 26.86 -15.31
C ILE A 1060 -29.70 27.99 -14.28
N LYS A 1061 -30.90 28.35 -13.83
CA LYS A 1061 -31.14 29.20 -12.68
C LYS A 1061 -31.12 28.34 -11.41
N ALA A 1062 -30.02 28.44 -10.66
CA ALA A 1062 -29.82 27.80 -9.37
C ALA A 1062 -30.39 28.68 -8.24
N THR A 1063 -31.34 28.16 -7.45
CA THR A 1063 -32.00 28.89 -6.36
C THR A 1063 -31.69 28.24 -5.00
N ASP A 1064 -30.93 28.93 -4.14
CA ASP A 1064 -30.61 28.49 -2.77
C ASP A 1064 -31.87 28.52 -1.87
N ALA A 1065 -31.82 27.77 -0.76
CA ALA A 1065 -32.87 27.69 0.26
C ALA A 1065 -33.32 29.04 0.87
N LYS A 1066 -32.56 30.11 0.63
CA LYS A 1066 -32.86 31.49 1.05
C LYS A 1066 -33.56 32.33 -0.04
N GLY A 1067 -33.90 31.74 -1.19
CA GLY A 1067 -34.42 32.46 -2.35
C GLY A 1067 -33.36 33.29 -3.07
N LYS A 1068 -32.07 33.01 -2.86
CA LYS A 1068 -30.99 33.66 -3.62
C LYS A 1068 -30.78 32.91 -4.93
N GLU A 1069 -30.93 33.62 -6.03
CA GLU A 1069 -30.80 33.10 -7.39
C GLU A 1069 -29.37 33.33 -7.92
N LYS A 1070 -28.81 32.34 -8.63
CA LYS A 1070 -27.59 32.44 -9.45
C LYS A 1070 -27.88 31.77 -10.78
N VAL A 1071 -27.67 32.47 -11.90
CA VAL A 1071 -27.64 31.83 -13.22
C VAL A 1071 -26.25 31.23 -13.44
N ILE A 1072 -26.20 30.02 -13.98
CA ILE A 1072 -24.98 29.32 -14.41
C ILE A 1072 -25.25 28.66 -15.77
N SER A 1073 -24.20 28.49 -16.57
CA SER A 1073 -24.25 27.91 -17.91
C SER A 1073 -23.38 26.67 -18.02
N ALA A 1074 -23.79 25.70 -18.84
CA ALA A 1074 -22.97 24.53 -19.12
C ALA A 1074 -23.06 24.02 -20.56
N ASN A 1075 -22.05 23.24 -20.96
CA ASN A 1075 -22.05 22.53 -22.24
C ASN A 1075 -23.03 21.35 -22.21
N ASN A 1076 -23.01 20.56 -21.13
CA ASN A 1076 -23.86 19.40 -20.90
C ASN A 1076 -24.59 19.49 -19.55
N ILE A 1077 -25.79 18.90 -19.46
CA ILE A 1077 -26.61 18.91 -18.25
C ILE A 1077 -27.19 17.51 -18.01
N VAL A 1078 -26.97 16.94 -16.82
CA VAL A 1078 -27.47 15.61 -16.42
C VAL A 1078 -28.54 15.74 -15.33
N VAL A 1079 -29.66 15.04 -15.51
CA VAL A 1079 -30.84 15.12 -14.61
C VAL A 1079 -30.98 13.86 -13.76
N ALA A 1080 -30.52 13.92 -12.51
CA ALA A 1080 -30.46 12.82 -11.54
C ALA A 1080 -31.33 13.03 -10.28
N VAL A 1081 -32.31 13.94 -10.33
CA VAL A 1081 -33.10 14.44 -9.17
C VAL A 1081 -33.98 13.42 -8.42
N GLY A 1082 -34.10 12.19 -8.94
CA GLY A 1082 -34.84 11.11 -8.28
C GLY A 1082 -36.34 11.37 -8.12
N GLY A 1083 -36.92 10.93 -6.99
CA GLY A 1083 -38.37 10.97 -6.76
C GLY A 1083 -38.80 10.90 -5.30
N ARG A 1084 -40.00 11.40 -5.02
CA ARG A 1084 -40.57 11.63 -3.67
C ARG A 1084 -41.91 10.91 -3.46
N PRO A 1085 -42.30 10.58 -2.21
CA PRO A 1085 -43.54 9.87 -1.92
C PRO A 1085 -44.77 10.61 -2.41
N ILE A 1086 -45.75 9.86 -2.93
CA ILE A 1086 -47.03 10.41 -3.38
C ILE A 1086 -47.99 10.49 -2.18
N TYR A 1087 -48.31 11.72 -1.77
CA TYR A 1087 -49.47 11.99 -0.91
C TYR A 1087 -50.71 12.07 -1.81
N PRO A 1088 -51.74 11.20 -1.65
CA PRO A 1088 -52.94 11.27 -2.46
C PRO A 1088 -53.83 12.42 -1.98
N ASP A 1089 -54.09 13.40 -2.85
CA ASP A 1089 -54.98 14.52 -2.55
C ASP A 1089 -56.47 14.08 -2.46
N ASP A 1090 -56.81 12.90 -3.01
CA ASP A 1090 -58.15 12.27 -2.95
C ASP A 1090 -58.64 11.93 -1.53
N ILE A 1091 -57.76 11.93 -0.52
CA ILE A 1091 -58.06 11.45 0.84
C ILE A 1091 -58.03 12.62 1.84
N PRO A 1092 -59.20 13.11 2.31
CA PRO A 1092 -59.27 14.18 3.29
C PRO A 1092 -58.47 13.87 4.58
N GLY A 1093 -57.61 14.81 4.97
CA GLY A 1093 -56.76 14.73 6.16
C GLY A 1093 -55.45 13.95 6.00
N ALA A 1094 -55.22 13.26 4.88
CA ALA A 1094 -54.03 12.40 4.73
C ALA A 1094 -52.70 13.18 4.82
N ARG A 1095 -52.62 14.39 4.27
CA ARG A 1095 -51.40 15.23 4.23
C ARG A 1095 -50.95 15.77 5.60
N ASP A 1096 -51.89 15.94 6.54
CA ASP A 1096 -51.64 16.55 7.87
C ASP A 1096 -51.51 15.50 9.00
N ILE A 1097 -51.93 14.28 8.73
CA ILE A 1097 -52.01 13.18 9.71
C ILE A 1097 -51.01 12.08 9.39
N ALA A 1098 -50.88 11.67 8.13
CA ALA A 1098 -50.01 10.57 7.75
C ALA A 1098 -48.56 11.00 7.51
N ILE A 1099 -47.63 10.11 7.85
CA ILE A 1099 -46.21 10.22 7.49
C ILE A 1099 -45.97 9.54 6.14
N SER A 1100 -44.84 9.81 5.51
CA SER A 1100 -44.36 9.03 4.37
C SER A 1100 -43.23 8.06 4.77
N SER A 1101 -42.83 7.21 3.82
CA SER A 1101 -41.58 6.44 3.92
C SER A 1101 -40.32 7.30 4.12
N ASP A 1102 -40.34 8.59 3.79
CA ASP A 1102 -39.17 9.47 3.99
C ASP A 1102 -39.02 9.91 5.46
N ASP A 1103 -40.13 9.96 6.21
CA ASP A 1103 -40.16 10.55 7.56
C ASP A 1103 -39.80 9.54 8.66
N ILE A 1104 -40.19 8.26 8.48
CA ILE A 1104 -40.15 7.21 9.51
C ILE A 1104 -38.77 7.03 10.16
N PHE A 1105 -37.69 7.09 9.39
CA PHE A 1105 -36.32 6.88 9.88
C PHE A 1105 -35.78 8.03 10.74
N THR A 1106 -36.52 9.15 10.82
CA THR A 1106 -36.16 10.35 11.61
C THR A 1106 -37.10 10.59 12.80
N LEU A 1107 -38.10 9.73 12.98
CA LEU A 1107 -39.11 9.85 14.03
C LEU A 1107 -38.47 9.61 15.41
N ARG A 1108 -38.45 10.64 16.28
CA ARG A 1108 -37.81 10.56 17.60
C ARG A 1108 -38.54 9.68 18.61
N GLU A 1109 -39.86 9.63 18.48
CA GLU A 1109 -40.76 8.84 19.32
C GLU A 1109 -41.05 7.51 18.59
N PRO A 1110 -41.25 6.39 19.30
CA PRO A 1110 -41.60 5.12 18.67
C PRO A 1110 -42.95 5.23 17.96
N PRO A 1111 -43.14 4.61 16.79
CA PRO A 1111 -44.33 4.83 15.95
C PRO A 1111 -45.62 4.22 16.52
N GLY A 1112 -45.55 3.32 17.50
CA GLY A 1112 -46.71 2.71 18.15
C GLY A 1112 -47.49 1.78 17.21
N ARG A 1113 -48.81 1.62 17.43
CA ARG A 1113 -49.65 0.83 16.51
C ARG A 1113 -49.71 1.55 15.16
N THR A 1114 -49.17 0.91 14.13
CA THR A 1114 -48.92 1.57 12.84
C THR A 1114 -49.81 1.01 11.72
N LEU A 1115 -50.44 1.89 10.94
CA LEU A 1115 -51.09 1.54 9.68
C LEU A 1115 -50.18 1.88 8.50
N VAL A 1116 -49.73 0.87 7.76
CA VAL A 1116 -48.97 1.04 6.52
C VAL A 1116 -49.92 0.95 5.32
N ILE A 1117 -50.07 2.04 4.58
CA ILE A 1117 -50.95 2.14 3.40
C ILE A 1117 -50.11 1.99 2.14
N GLY A 1118 -50.15 0.81 1.53
CA GLY A 1118 -49.37 0.49 0.35
C GLY A 1118 -49.24 -1.01 0.10
N ALA A 1119 -48.77 -1.36 -1.10
CA ALA A 1119 -48.56 -2.74 -1.53
C ALA A 1119 -47.24 -2.92 -2.31
N SER A 1120 -46.35 -1.93 -2.20
CA SER A 1120 -45.00 -1.89 -2.78
C SER A 1120 -44.00 -2.61 -1.86
N TYR A 1121 -42.80 -2.92 -2.35
CA TYR A 1121 -41.71 -3.45 -1.51
C TYR A 1121 -41.42 -2.52 -0.32
N VAL A 1122 -41.47 -1.20 -0.52
CA VAL A 1122 -41.37 -0.19 0.54
C VAL A 1122 -42.41 -0.39 1.65
N ALA A 1123 -43.65 -0.73 1.30
CA ALA A 1123 -44.70 -0.99 2.28
C ALA A 1123 -44.45 -2.29 3.05
N LEU A 1124 -44.06 -3.37 2.35
CA LEU A 1124 -43.83 -4.69 2.95
C LEU A 1124 -42.60 -4.71 3.86
N GLU A 1125 -41.49 -4.11 3.43
CA GLU A 1125 -40.25 -3.95 4.22
C GLU A 1125 -40.53 -3.20 5.54
N CYS A 1126 -41.23 -2.07 5.46
CA CYS A 1126 -41.54 -1.26 6.63
C CYS A 1126 -42.55 -1.95 7.55
N ALA A 1127 -43.54 -2.69 7.03
CA ALA A 1127 -44.43 -3.48 7.86
C ALA A 1127 -43.66 -4.61 8.58
N GLY A 1128 -42.80 -5.33 7.87
CA GLY A 1128 -41.99 -6.41 8.41
C GLY A 1128 -41.03 -5.96 9.53
N PHE A 1129 -40.25 -4.89 9.32
CA PHE A 1129 -39.32 -4.44 10.38
C PHE A 1129 -40.04 -3.79 11.56
N LEU A 1130 -41.19 -3.13 11.38
CA LEU A 1130 -41.95 -2.59 12.51
C LEU A 1130 -42.53 -3.71 13.38
N GLN A 1131 -43.11 -4.73 12.75
CA GLN A 1131 -43.64 -5.90 13.44
C GLN A 1131 -42.53 -6.67 14.17
N GLY A 1132 -41.37 -6.91 13.53
CA GLY A 1132 -40.21 -7.59 14.14
C GLY A 1132 -39.48 -6.77 15.23
N LEU A 1133 -39.67 -5.44 15.26
CA LEU A 1133 -39.24 -4.59 16.39
C LEU A 1133 -40.31 -4.51 17.52
N GLY A 1134 -41.39 -5.28 17.42
CA GLY A 1134 -42.46 -5.36 18.43
C GLY A 1134 -43.55 -4.29 18.33
N TYR A 1135 -43.64 -3.54 17.22
CA TYR A 1135 -44.68 -2.53 17.00
C TYR A 1135 -45.87 -3.12 16.21
N PRO A 1136 -47.08 -3.26 16.79
CA PRO A 1136 -48.20 -3.91 16.14
C PRO A 1136 -48.61 -3.18 14.85
N THR A 1137 -48.47 -3.86 13.71
CA THR A 1137 -48.60 -3.22 12.40
C THR A 1137 -49.71 -3.83 11.53
N SER A 1138 -50.58 -2.96 11.01
CA SER A 1138 -51.60 -3.30 10.01
C SER A 1138 -51.17 -2.80 8.63
N LEU A 1139 -51.40 -3.60 7.58
CA LEU A 1139 -51.00 -3.32 6.20
C LEU A 1139 -52.23 -3.24 5.30
N LEU A 1140 -52.50 -2.06 4.71
CA LEU A 1140 -53.68 -1.80 3.88
C LEU A 1140 -53.37 -1.90 2.38
N ILE A 1141 -53.92 -2.93 1.73
CA ILE A 1141 -53.70 -3.29 0.32
C ILE A 1141 -54.98 -3.09 -0.52
N ARG A 1142 -54.94 -2.18 -1.51
CA ARG A 1142 -56.06 -1.95 -2.45
C ARG A 1142 -56.36 -3.14 -3.36
N SER A 1143 -55.34 -3.75 -3.97
CA SER A 1143 -55.55 -4.79 -4.99
C SER A 1143 -54.54 -5.94 -4.95
N ILE A 1144 -53.33 -5.72 -5.46
CA ILE A 1144 -52.31 -6.75 -5.73
C ILE A 1144 -50.97 -6.34 -5.09
N PRO A 1145 -50.31 -7.19 -4.28
CA PRO A 1145 -48.97 -6.94 -3.73
C PRO A 1145 -47.89 -7.04 -4.79
N LEU A 1146 -46.83 -6.24 -4.67
CA LEU A 1146 -45.63 -6.29 -5.53
C LEU A 1146 -45.97 -6.36 -7.03
N ARG A 1147 -46.82 -5.44 -7.52
CA ARG A 1147 -47.22 -5.41 -8.94
C ARG A 1147 -45.98 -5.40 -9.85
N GLY A 1148 -45.91 -6.37 -10.78
CA GLY A 1148 -44.78 -6.59 -11.69
C GLY A 1148 -43.86 -7.75 -11.32
N PHE A 1149 -43.88 -8.21 -10.07
CA PHE A 1149 -43.11 -9.39 -9.62
C PHE A 1149 -43.88 -10.70 -9.86
N ASP A 1150 -43.20 -11.84 -9.72
CA ASP A 1150 -43.86 -13.15 -9.69
C ASP A 1150 -45.01 -13.22 -8.66
N ARG A 1151 -46.05 -13.99 -8.98
CA ARG A 1151 -47.29 -14.08 -8.19
C ARG A 1151 -47.21 -15.11 -7.06
N GLN A 1152 -46.48 -16.21 -7.25
CA GLN A 1152 -46.27 -17.21 -6.21
C GLN A 1152 -45.40 -16.61 -5.09
N MET A 1153 -44.28 -15.98 -5.45
CA MET A 1153 -43.37 -15.32 -4.51
C MET A 1153 -44.06 -14.18 -3.74
N ALA A 1154 -44.82 -13.32 -4.42
CA ALA A 1154 -45.54 -12.22 -3.76
C ALA A 1154 -46.65 -12.70 -2.79
N ASN A 1155 -47.25 -13.86 -3.04
CA ASN A 1155 -48.21 -14.47 -2.12
C ASN A 1155 -47.51 -15.09 -0.89
N LEU A 1156 -46.37 -15.76 -1.08
CA LEU A 1156 -45.57 -16.31 0.02
C LEU A 1156 -45.10 -15.20 0.99
N VAL A 1157 -44.65 -14.05 0.48
CA VAL A 1157 -44.25 -12.91 1.31
C VAL A 1157 -45.42 -12.36 2.15
N LEU A 1158 -46.65 -12.28 1.59
CA LEU A 1158 -47.81 -11.89 2.39
C LEU A 1158 -48.21 -12.96 3.44
N GLN A 1159 -48.04 -14.23 3.12
CA GLN A 1159 -48.33 -15.33 4.04
C GLN A 1159 -47.36 -15.33 5.23
N ASP A 1160 -46.06 -15.17 4.99
CA ASP A 1160 -45.04 -15.06 6.04
C ASP A 1160 -45.29 -13.85 6.96
N LEU A 1161 -45.51 -12.66 6.38
CA LEU A 1161 -45.86 -11.45 7.14
C LEU A 1161 -47.10 -11.64 8.01
N SER A 1162 -48.11 -12.36 7.52
CA SER A 1162 -49.33 -12.66 8.27
C SER A 1162 -49.07 -13.67 9.40
N SER A 1163 -48.24 -14.70 9.18
CA SER A 1163 -47.84 -15.62 10.25
C SER A 1163 -46.97 -14.96 11.33
N ARG A 1164 -46.20 -13.93 10.98
CA ARG A 1164 -45.48 -13.04 11.92
C ARG A 1164 -46.37 -11.99 12.60
N GLY A 1165 -47.70 -12.06 12.39
CA GLY A 1165 -48.69 -11.22 13.08
C GLY A 1165 -48.99 -9.87 12.42
N THR A 1166 -48.54 -9.61 11.19
CA THR A 1166 -48.92 -8.40 10.44
C THR A 1166 -50.37 -8.50 9.97
N GLU A 1167 -51.22 -7.55 10.35
CA GLU A 1167 -52.66 -7.55 10.00
C GLU A 1167 -52.89 -7.05 8.57
N VAL A 1168 -53.09 -7.96 7.60
CA VAL A 1168 -53.24 -7.60 6.18
C VAL A 1168 -54.70 -7.29 5.79
N ILE A 1169 -55.03 -5.99 5.75
CA ILE A 1169 -56.36 -5.46 5.42
C ILE A 1169 -56.49 -5.22 3.91
N LYS A 1170 -57.60 -5.64 3.30
CA LYS A 1170 -57.89 -5.47 1.86
C LYS A 1170 -58.99 -4.42 1.66
N GLY A 1171 -58.61 -3.20 1.30
CA GLY A 1171 -59.53 -2.06 1.21
C GLY A 1171 -58.88 -0.76 0.71
N VAL A 1172 -59.61 0.36 0.84
CA VAL A 1172 -59.21 1.72 0.44
C VAL A 1172 -59.49 2.68 1.58
N PRO A 1173 -58.55 3.58 1.96
CA PRO A 1173 -58.84 4.63 2.95
C PRO A 1173 -59.77 5.70 2.37
N VAL A 1174 -60.80 6.10 3.13
CA VAL A 1174 -61.83 7.07 2.73
C VAL A 1174 -61.57 8.44 3.36
N SER A 1175 -61.25 8.50 4.65
CA SER A 1175 -60.89 9.75 5.34
C SER A 1175 -59.98 9.49 6.54
N MET A 1176 -59.21 10.50 6.93
CA MET A 1176 -58.37 10.49 8.13
C MET A 1176 -58.72 11.68 9.02
N LYS A 1177 -58.85 11.44 10.34
CA LYS A 1177 -59.11 12.48 11.36
C LYS A 1177 -58.21 12.24 12.57
N ARG A 1178 -57.95 13.28 13.37
CA ARG A 1178 -57.37 13.11 14.71
C ARG A 1178 -58.51 13.03 15.71
N ASN A 1179 -58.53 11.98 16.52
CA ASN A 1179 -59.48 11.85 17.63
C ASN A 1179 -59.02 12.75 18.81
N GLY A 1180 -59.88 12.99 19.80
CA GLY A 1180 -59.58 13.85 20.96
C GLY A 1180 -58.41 13.39 21.84
N SER A 1181 -57.98 12.14 21.68
CA SER A 1181 -56.76 11.57 22.29
C SER A 1181 -55.47 11.84 21.51
N GLY A 1182 -55.53 12.57 20.39
CA GLY A 1182 -54.40 12.87 19.50
C GLY A 1182 -54.05 11.78 18.48
N LYS A 1183 -54.59 10.56 18.64
CA LYS A 1183 -54.39 9.42 17.74
C LYS A 1183 -55.07 9.62 16.38
N ALA A 1184 -54.56 8.94 15.35
CA ALA A 1184 -55.12 8.93 14.02
C ALA A 1184 -56.30 7.94 13.94
N GLU A 1185 -57.43 8.42 13.44
CA GLU A 1185 -58.65 7.65 13.19
C GLU A 1185 -58.88 7.60 11.67
N VAL A 1186 -58.93 6.39 11.12
CA VAL A 1186 -58.97 6.15 9.68
C VAL A 1186 -60.23 5.37 9.34
N THR A 1187 -61.06 5.93 8.45
CA THR A 1187 -62.17 5.23 7.81
C THR A 1187 -61.62 4.44 6.63
N ILE A 1188 -61.82 3.12 6.62
CA ILE A 1188 -61.38 2.19 5.57
C ILE A 1188 -62.60 1.51 4.97
N GLN A 1189 -62.80 1.67 3.67
CA GLN A 1189 -63.78 0.88 2.92
C GLN A 1189 -63.14 -0.46 2.54
N LEU A 1190 -63.72 -1.56 3.03
CA LEU A 1190 -63.30 -2.92 2.70
C LEU A 1190 -63.80 -3.32 1.30
N LYS A 1191 -63.20 -4.36 0.72
CA LYS A 1191 -63.62 -4.87 -0.61
C LYS A 1191 -65.09 -5.32 -0.67
N ASP A 1192 -65.68 -5.66 0.47
CA ASP A 1192 -67.06 -6.12 0.59
C ASP A 1192 -68.06 -4.95 0.71
N GLY A 1193 -67.59 -3.70 0.52
CA GLY A 1193 -68.39 -2.47 0.55
C GLY A 1193 -68.62 -1.88 1.95
N THR A 1194 -68.29 -2.63 3.01
CA THR A 1194 -68.41 -2.20 4.40
C THR A 1194 -67.35 -1.17 4.79
N GLU A 1195 -67.74 -0.15 5.55
CA GLU A 1195 -66.81 0.79 6.17
C GLU A 1195 -66.40 0.31 7.57
N SER A 1196 -65.10 0.29 7.83
CA SER A 1196 -64.51 0.06 9.15
C SER A 1196 -63.78 1.31 9.62
N VAL A 1197 -63.89 1.62 10.91
CA VAL A 1197 -63.15 2.74 11.53
C VAL A 1197 -62.13 2.17 12.49
N CYS A 1198 -60.85 2.50 12.28
CA CYS A 1198 -59.74 1.96 13.06
C CYS A 1198 -58.82 3.08 13.56
N THR A 1199 -58.29 2.89 14.77
CA THR A 1199 -57.43 3.87 15.45
C THR A 1199 -55.99 3.39 15.54
N TYR A 1200 -55.07 4.31 15.23
CA TYR A 1200 -53.64 4.09 15.07
C TYR A 1200 -52.83 5.22 15.72
N ASP A 1201 -51.63 4.91 16.17
CA ASP A 1201 -50.68 5.90 16.67
C ASP A 1201 -49.96 6.60 15.51
N THR A 1202 -49.58 5.82 14.48
CA THR A 1202 -48.96 6.31 13.24
C THR A 1202 -49.68 5.75 12.02
N VAL A 1203 -49.84 6.58 10.97
CA VAL A 1203 -50.28 6.16 9.63
C VAL A 1203 -49.17 6.50 8.65
N MET A 1204 -48.67 5.53 7.87
CA MET A 1204 -47.62 5.72 6.87
C MET A 1204 -48.12 5.47 5.44
N LEU A 1205 -47.90 6.43 4.54
CA LEU A 1205 -48.13 6.31 3.10
C LEU A 1205 -46.89 5.71 2.42
N ALA A 1206 -47.09 4.55 1.77
CA ALA A 1206 -46.12 3.84 0.93
C ALA A 1206 -46.75 3.45 -0.43
N THR A 1207 -47.64 4.31 -0.91
CA THR A 1207 -48.47 4.20 -2.12
C THR A 1207 -47.67 4.24 -3.43
N GLY A 1208 -46.57 5.01 -3.47
CA GLY A 1208 -45.68 5.15 -4.62
C GLY A 1208 -44.74 6.34 -4.47
N ARG A 1209 -43.89 6.57 -5.48
CA ARG A 1209 -43.06 7.79 -5.60
C ARG A 1209 -43.22 8.39 -7.00
N ARG A 1210 -43.27 9.72 -7.09
CA ARG A 1210 -43.28 10.50 -8.35
C ARG A 1210 -41.90 11.15 -8.55
N SER A 1211 -41.45 11.29 -9.79
CA SER A 1211 -40.22 11.99 -10.16
C SER A 1211 -40.29 13.49 -9.82
N VAL A 1212 -39.15 14.09 -9.44
CA VAL A 1212 -39.08 15.55 -9.17
C VAL A 1212 -38.93 16.37 -10.46
N ALA A 1213 -38.74 15.71 -11.60
CA ALA A 1213 -38.47 16.32 -12.92
C ALA A 1213 -39.45 17.45 -13.34
N GLY A 1214 -40.72 17.38 -12.93
CA GLY A 1214 -41.72 18.41 -13.24
C GLY A 1214 -41.42 19.79 -12.66
N ALA A 1215 -40.64 19.89 -11.58
CA ALA A 1215 -40.26 21.16 -10.96
C ALA A 1215 -39.09 21.87 -11.68
N LEU A 1216 -38.43 21.22 -12.64
CA LEU A 1216 -37.17 21.71 -13.23
C LEU A 1216 -37.35 22.65 -14.43
N GLY A 1217 -38.55 22.76 -15.03
CA GLY A 1217 -38.76 23.57 -16.23
C GLY A 1217 -38.30 22.91 -17.54
N LEU A 1218 -38.21 21.57 -17.59
CA LEU A 1218 -37.67 20.80 -18.73
C LEU A 1218 -38.25 21.09 -20.12
N LYS A 1219 -39.44 21.72 -20.21
CA LYS A 1219 -40.02 22.18 -21.47
C LYS A 1219 -39.17 23.25 -22.17
N GLU A 1220 -38.52 24.14 -21.41
CA GLU A 1220 -37.63 25.19 -21.96
C GLU A 1220 -36.33 24.60 -22.53
N ALA A 1221 -35.98 23.37 -22.13
CA ALA A 1221 -34.90 22.58 -22.72
C ALA A 1221 -35.36 21.65 -23.85
N GLY A 1222 -36.62 21.72 -24.27
CA GLY A 1222 -37.20 20.89 -25.34
C GLY A 1222 -37.51 19.44 -24.95
N VAL A 1223 -37.50 19.10 -23.64
CA VAL A 1223 -37.67 17.72 -23.16
C VAL A 1223 -39.13 17.46 -22.76
N GLU A 1224 -39.77 16.50 -23.43
CA GLU A 1224 -41.13 16.08 -23.09
C GLU A 1224 -41.21 15.26 -21.79
N LEU A 1225 -42.21 15.61 -20.98
CA LEU A 1225 -42.62 14.84 -19.81
C LEU A 1225 -43.96 14.14 -20.08
N ASP A 1226 -44.09 12.93 -19.57
CA ASP A 1226 -45.32 12.16 -19.56
C ASP A 1226 -46.29 12.66 -18.48
N GLU A 1227 -47.55 12.91 -18.85
CA GLU A 1227 -48.52 13.62 -18.01
C GLU A 1227 -48.96 12.81 -16.77
N ASP A 1228 -49.20 11.51 -16.92
CA ASP A 1228 -49.59 10.62 -15.81
C ASP A 1228 -48.43 10.31 -14.86
N SER A 1229 -47.27 9.98 -15.43
CA SER A 1229 -46.14 9.44 -14.64
C SER A 1229 -45.11 10.49 -14.21
N GLY A 1230 -45.08 11.67 -14.84
CA GLY A 1230 -44.10 12.73 -14.60
C GLY A 1230 -42.67 12.36 -15.03
N LYS A 1231 -42.51 11.29 -15.83
CA LYS A 1231 -41.21 10.81 -16.32
C LYS A 1231 -40.84 11.52 -17.63
N VAL A 1232 -39.54 11.61 -17.92
CA VAL A 1232 -39.07 11.99 -19.26
C VAL A 1232 -39.54 10.94 -20.27
N ARG A 1233 -40.13 11.38 -21.38
CA ARG A 1233 -40.44 10.49 -22.50
C ARG A 1233 -39.17 10.21 -23.27
N SER A 1234 -38.75 8.95 -23.30
CA SER A 1234 -37.79 8.50 -24.32
C SER A 1234 -38.48 8.63 -25.68
N GLN A 1235 -37.94 9.46 -26.57
CA GLN A 1235 -38.07 9.16 -27.99
C GLN A 1235 -37.34 7.84 -28.21
N GLY A 1236 -37.99 6.88 -28.85
CA GLY A 1236 -37.35 5.60 -29.17
C GLY A 1236 -36.26 5.82 -30.21
N LEU A 1237 -35.05 5.33 -29.92
CA LEU A 1237 -34.12 4.93 -30.97
C LEU A 1237 -34.75 3.73 -31.68
N ASN A 1238 -35.40 4.01 -32.82
CA ASN A 1238 -35.83 3.01 -33.81
C ASN A 1238 -34.64 2.58 -34.67
#